data_AF-A0A2T6G204-F1
#
_entry.id   AF-A0A2T6G204-F1
#
_cell.length_a   1.000
_cell.length_b   1.000
_cell.length_c   1.000
_cell.angle_alpha   90.00
_cell.angle_beta   90.00
_cell.angle_gamma   90.00
#
_symmetry.space_group_name_H-M   'P 1'
#
loop_
_entity.id
_entity.type
_entity.pdbx_description
1 polymer ?
#
loop_
_entity_poly.entity_id
_entity_poly.type
_entity_poly.pdbx_seq_one_letter_code
_entity_poly.pdbx_strand_id
1 'polypeptide(L)'
;MPDWSYQTLFRPLLFGLPAETARNFTLGAMGLLSRLPGGTLVIKTLGHMESHPILESEVCGGLRLKYPVGLSGGLDAHGTAHRALAQFGFGFIEIGPVTVREVTDDHPIRREVSREALLYPDVGTNEGLEKLVRRMQRMQGHRLPLMFRLRPMPGASPDQAQEELRQMMERLAPWAAAFYIDSVDMGWPSEETAAYLSAVRQASREAAPGKPLLLYVAPDDPADRLQALFSRVDAAAWEGIVVGDAVQTPEGFVIGREALAPGVERVKQLRQLTGLEPTIVLAGGIHEPRDALLAVEAGANCVQLHSGLVYSGPGLPKRINEALIYEKVREAENPPEASFWRDWGWMCLLGIGMVIGGILAWMIAATSVMLPYDVLYLGMDQTMLGQANRWLLGFMSHDRVTLAGTMISIGILYYQLARHGLRKGLHWTKTALMTSGLVGFSSFFLYLGYGYFDPLHALAAAVLLPMFILSMRARTDRPSYDPPNVANDRIWRRAQWGQLLFVTLGFALAVGGVVIAGVGITFVFVPTDLAYLCASAEMLADINERLIPLIAHDRAGFGGALFSNALAVLIIALWGIGQGQRWVWWTLLLGGFPGFLAGLSVHFQIGYTDFVHLLPAYFAFLLYAGGLILLYPYLMRRPERSIPSAEAMLTRDIVPE
;
A
#
# COMPACT_ATOMS: atom_id res chain seq x y z
N MET A 1 -1.58 1.84 6.95
CA MET A 1 -2.51 0.73 6.63
C MET A 1 -2.79 0.77 5.15
N PRO A 2 -2.97 -0.36 4.47
CA PRO A 2 -3.43 -0.36 3.07
C PRO A 2 -4.93 -0.06 2.96
N ASP A 3 -5.37 0.41 1.80
CA ASP A 3 -6.78 0.75 1.56
C ASP A 3 -7.73 -0.43 1.79
N TRP A 4 -7.32 -1.65 1.42
CA TRP A 4 -8.15 -2.85 1.62
C TRP A 4 -8.45 -3.08 3.10
N SER A 5 -7.50 -2.84 3.99
CA SER A 5 -7.70 -3.00 5.44
C SER A 5 -8.48 -1.83 6.02
N TYR A 6 -8.20 -0.61 5.55
CA TYR A 6 -8.84 0.59 6.05
C TYR A 6 -10.32 0.64 5.69
N GLN A 7 -10.64 0.49 4.40
CA GLN A 7 -12.01 0.64 3.91
C GLN A 7 -12.96 -0.45 4.41
N THR A 8 -12.46 -1.66 4.64
CA THR A 8 -13.29 -2.83 5.01
C THR A 8 -13.35 -3.09 6.52
N LEU A 9 -12.22 -2.97 7.23
CA LEU A 9 -12.13 -3.32 8.65
C LEU A 9 -12.16 -2.08 9.53
N PHE A 10 -11.23 -1.14 9.31
CA PHE A 10 -11.01 -0.05 10.26
C PHE A 10 -12.03 1.08 10.13
N ARG A 11 -12.36 1.50 8.92
CA ARG A 11 -13.29 2.61 8.68
C ARG A 11 -14.67 2.35 9.30
N PRO A 12 -15.33 1.18 9.10
CA PRO A 12 -16.62 0.91 9.75
C PRO A 12 -16.56 0.98 11.28
N LEU A 13 -15.48 0.50 11.89
CA LEU A 13 -15.27 0.52 13.35
C LEU A 13 -15.01 1.93 13.87
N LEU A 14 -14.08 2.65 13.24
CA LEU A 14 -13.68 4.02 13.62
C LEU A 14 -14.79 5.03 13.38
N PHE A 15 -15.67 4.78 12.41
CA PHE A 15 -16.80 5.66 12.13
C PHE A 15 -17.95 5.52 13.13
N GLY A 16 -17.93 4.48 13.97
CA GLY A 16 -18.82 4.35 15.13
C GLY A 16 -18.39 5.17 16.34
N LEU A 17 -17.17 5.73 16.34
CA LEU A 17 -16.63 6.54 17.44
C LEU A 17 -16.69 8.05 17.13
N PRO A 18 -16.72 8.92 18.16
CA PRO A 18 -16.52 10.36 17.99
C PRO A 18 -15.22 10.68 17.24
N ALA A 19 -15.21 11.76 16.46
CA ALA A 19 -14.13 12.06 15.51
C ALA A 19 -12.75 12.14 16.18
N GLU A 20 -12.65 12.88 17.29
CA GLU A 20 -11.41 13.04 18.04
C GLU A 20 -10.95 11.74 18.71
N THR A 21 -11.90 10.95 19.26
CA THR A 21 -11.59 9.65 19.85
C THR A 21 -11.01 8.70 18.80
N ALA A 22 -11.66 8.61 17.63
CA ALA A 22 -11.19 7.80 16.51
C ALA A 22 -9.80 8.25 16.03
N ARG A 23 -9.60 9.56 15.90
CA ARG A 23 -8.31 10.17 15.52
C ARG A 23 -7.21 9.82 16.52
N ASN A 24 -7.42 10.12 17.80
CA ASN A 24 -6.43 9.94 18.86
C ASN A 24 -6.07 8.45 19.03
N PHE A 25 -7.06 7.56 18.97
CA PHE A 25 -6.83 6.12 18.98
C PHE A 25 -5.97 5.67 17.79
N THR A 26 -6.33 6.11 16.58
CA THR A 26 -5.63 5.74 15.35
C THR A 26 -4.18 6.23 15.36
N LEU A 27 -3.97 7.51 15.67
CA LEU A 27 -2.63 8.10 15.75
C LEU A 27 -1.79 7.46 16.86
N GLY A 28 -2.39 7.17 18.03
CA GLY A 28 -1.71 6.48 19.13
C GLY A 28 -1.26 5.07 18.75
N ALA A 29 -2.14 4.27 18.14
CA ALA A 29 -1.82 2.91 17.69
C ALA A 29 -0.72 2.91 16.63
N MET A 30 -0.77 3.83 15.67
CA MET A 30 0.25 3.98 14.64
C MET A 30 1.58 4.47 15.19
N GLY A 31 1.53 5.45 16.10
CA GLY A 31 2.69 5.96 16.81
C GLY A 31 3.41 4.85 17.55
N LEU A 32 2.66 4.02 18.30
CA LEU A 32 3.18 2.85 19.01
C LEU A 32 3.82 1.85 18.04
N LEU A 33 3.10 1.46 16.99
CA LEU A 33 3.61 0.50 16.00
C LEU A 33 4.93 0.98 15.39
N SER A 34 5.05 2.26 15.06
CA SER A 34 6.28 2.80 14.46
C SER A 34 7.49 2.82 15.40
N ARG A 35 7.27 2.77 16.71
CA ARG A 35 8.32 2.74 17.74
C ARG A 35 8.83 1.32 18.02
N LEU A 36 8.04 0.30 17.71
CA LEU A 36 8.45 -1.10 17.88
C LEU A 36 9.56 -1.48 16.88
N PRO A 37 10.55 -2.31 17.28
CA PRO A 37 11.54 -2.87 16.36
C PRO A 37 10.86 -3.60 15.20
N GLY A 38 11.20 -3.24 13.97
CA GLY A 38 10.58 -3.82 12.76
C GLY A 38 9.19 -3.25 12.41
N GLY A 39 8.55 -2.44 13.26
CA GLY A 39 7.23 -1.88 12.98
C GLY A 39 7.19 -0.96 11.75
N THR A 40 8.25 -0.19 11.52
CA THR A 40 8.42 0.59 10.28
C THR A 40 8.51 -0.31 9.04
N LEU A 41 9.15 -1.49 9.13
CA LEU A 41 9.22 -2.44 8.03
C LEU A 41 7.82 -3.00 7.72
N VAL A 42 7.04 -3.37 8.74
CA VAL A 42 5.65 -3.82 8.55
C VAL A 42 4.82 -2.75 7.84
N ILE A 43 4.95 -1.49 8.25
CA ILE A 43 4.24 -0.37 7.62
C ILE A 43 4.64 -0.24 6.14
N LYS A 44 5.93 -0.29 5.83
CA LYS A 44 6.45 -0.22 4.46
C LYS A 44 5.99 -1.40 3.60
N THR A 45 6.08 -2.61 4.13
CA THR A 45 5.77 -3.85 3.41
C THR A 45 4.28 -3.97 3.13
N LEU A 46 3.40 -3.66 4.08
CA LEU A 46 1.96 -3.81 3.83
C LEU A 46 1.45 -2.81 2.77
N GLY A 47 1.97 -1.58 2.75
CA GLY A 47 1.48 -0.53 1.85
C GLY A 47 2.22 -0.37 0.52
N HIS A 48 3.49 -0.79 0.44
CA HIS A 48 4.39 -0.48 -0.68
C HIS A 48 4.31 1.01 -1.07
N MET A 49 4.60 1.87 -0.10
CA MET A 49 4.29 3.31 -0.15
C MET A 49 5.41 4.17 -0.75
N GLU A 50 6.53 3.56 -1.15
CA GLU A 50 7.61 4.26 -1.83
C GLU A 50 7.31 4.33 -3.34
N SER A 51 7.18 5.55 -3.86
CA SER A 51 6.96 5.81 -5.29
C SER A 51 8.27 6.13 -6.01
N HIS A 52 8.26 6.00 -7.34
CA HIS A 52 9.41 6.19 -8.23
C HIS A 52 10.02 7.61 -8.11
N PRO A 53 11.36 7.77 -8.18
CA PRO A 53 12.04 9.07 -8.07
C PRO A 53 11.70 10.12 -9.13
N ILE A 54 10.90 9.79 -10.15
CA ILE A 54 10.49 10.72 -11.22
C ILE A 54 9.63 11.89 -10.70
N LEU A 55 9.07 11.75 -9.49
CA LEU A 55 8.34 12.81 -8.81
C LEU A 55 9.24 13.79 -8.05
N GLU A 56 10.53 13.48 -7.88
CA GLU A 56 11.46 14.39 -7.21
C GLU A 56 11.45 15.75 -7.93
N SER A 57 11.22 16.81 -7.17
CA SER A 57 11.10 18.16 -7.67
C SER A 57 11.72 19.16 -6.69
N GLU A 58 12.04 20.34 -7.22
CA GLU A 58 12.47 21.48 -6.43
C GLU A 58 11.35 22.51 -6.40
N VAL A 59 11.01 23.00 -5.20
CA VAL A 59 9.97 24.00 -4.96
C VAL A 59 10.53 25.12 -4.08
N CYS A 60 9.79 26.22 -3.95
CA CYS A 60 10.11 27.34 -3.05
C CYS A 60 11.55 27.87 -3.24
N GLY A 61 12.04 27.93 -4.48
CA GLY A 61 13.37 28.45 -4.81
C GLY A 61 14.57 27.60 -4.34
N GLY A 62 14.40 26.31 -4.05
CA GLY A 62 15.52 25.46 -3.63
C GLY A 62 15.17 24.18 -2.86
N LEU A 63 13.94 24.10 -2.34
CA LEU A 63 13.52 23.01 -1.46
C LEU A 63 13.22 21.74 -2.26
N ARG A 64 14.03 20.71 -2.07
CA ARG A 64 13.83 19.40 -2.71
C ARG A 64 12.74 18.60 -2.01
N LEU A 65 11.71 18.22 -2.75
CA LEU A 65 10.65 17.33 -2.31
C LEU A 65 10.74 16.00 -3.05
N LYS A 66 10.59 14.90 -2.30
CA LYS A 66 10.52 13.56 -2.89
C LYS A 66 9.21 13.36 -3.64
N TYR A 67 8.12 13.88 -3.07
CA TYR A 67 6.76 13.75 -3.58
C TYR A 67 6.02 15.09 -3.42
N PRO A 68 5.12 15.46 -4.34
CA PRO A 68 4.36 16.72 -4.28
C PRO A 68 3.14 16.65 -3.34
N VAL A 69 3.02 15.60 -2.51
CA VAL A 69 1.88 15.39 -1.61
C VAL A 69 2.32 15.58 -0.16
N GLY A 70 1.70 16.51 0.55
CA GLY A 70 1.96 16.82 1.95
C GLY A 70 0.84 16.42 2.90
N LEU A 71 1.15 16.40 4.20
CA LEU A 71 0.16 16.27 5.27
C LEU A 71 -0.19 17.65 5.82
N SER A 72 -1.48 17.98 5.95
CA SER A 72 -1.94 19.21 6.61
C SER A 72 -1.77 19.14 8.13
N GLY A 73 -1.51 20.29 8.77
CA GLY A 73 -1.13 20.38 10.19
C GLY A 73 -2.22 19.99 11.18
N GLY A 74 -3.50 20.16 10.81
CA GLY A 74 -4.65 19.91 11.68
C GLY A 74 -4.90 18.43 12.03
N LEU A 75 -4.40 17.49 11.22
CA LEU A 75 -4.70 16.07 11.41
C LEU A 75 -3.92 15.41 12.56
N ASP A 76 -2.64 15.74 12.72
CA ASP A 76 -1.77 15.26 13.80
C ASP A 76 -1.04 16.44 14.45
N ALA A 77 -1.82 17.35 15.03
CA ALA A 77 -1.33 18.59 15.64
C ALA A 77 -0.22 18.35 16.69
N HIS A 78 -0.28 17.21 17.39
CA HIS A 78 0.69 16.81 18.42
C HIS A 78 1.88 16.00 17.90
N GLY A 79 1.95 15.70 16.59
CA GLY A 79 3.01 14.88 16.01
C GLY A 79 3.12 13.47 16.58
N THR A 80 2.00 12.89 17.02
CA THR A 80 1.94 11.58 17.68
C THR A 80 2.36 10.45 16.75
N ALA A 81 1.99 10.54 15.48
CA ALA A 81 2.17 9.51 14.47
C ALA A 81 3.04 9.95 13.28
N HIS A 82 3.69 11.12 13.32
CA HIS A 82 4.54 11.63 12.22
C HIS A 82 5.55 10.60 11.71
N ARG A 83 6.21 9.84 12.59
CA ARG A 83 7.13 8.76 12.19
C ARG A 83 6.45 7.69 11.33
N ALA A 84 5.21 7.31 11.66
CA ALA A 84 4.42 6.35 10.91
C ALA A 84 3.89 6.97 9.60
N LEU A 85 3.31 8.17 9.68
CA LEU A 85 2.74 8.90 8.55
C LEU A 85 3.79 9.20 7.49
N ALA A 86 5.02 9.52 7.88
CA ALA A 86 6.14 9.74 6.96
C ALA A 86 6.46 8.53 6.06
N GLN A 87 5.92 7.34 6.37
CA GLN A 87 6.07 6.14 5.55
C GLN A 87 4.93 5.94 4.53
N PHE A 88 3.97 6.85 4.42
CA PHE A 88 2.78 6.68 3.56
C PHE A 88 2.87 7.32 2.18
N GLY A 89 4.05 7.82 1.81
CA GLY A 89 4.26 8.47 0.51
C GLY A 89 4.07 9.99 0.54
N PHE A 90 4.07 10.61 1.72
CA PHE A 90 4.17 12.07 1.84
C PHE A 90 5.58 12.55 1.51
N GLY A 91 5.67 13.72 0.87
CA GLY A 91 6.91 14.43 0.60
C GLY A 91 7.25 15.49 1.64
N PHE A 92 6.28 15.97 2.42
CA PHE A 92 6.46 16.96 3.49
C PHE A 92 5.31 16.89 4.50
N ILE A 93 5.51 17.47 5.69
CA ILE A 93 4.50 17.53 6.76
C ILE A 93 4.37 18.98 7.23
N GLU A 94 3.15 19.47 7.34
CA GLU A 94 2.86 20.73 8.01
C GLU A 94 2.69 20.52 9.53
N ILE A 95 3.18 21.49 10.30
CA ILE A 95 2.96 21.61 11.74
C ILE A 95 2.33 22.98 11.99
N GLY A 96 1.14 22.99 12.56
CA GLY A 96 0.45 24.21 12.96
C GLY A 96 -1.04 24.19 12.62
N PRO A 97 -1.72 25.34 12.75
CA PRO A 97 -1.13 26.65 13.07
C PRO A 97 -0.47 26.71 14.45
N VAL A 98 0.50 27.61 14.60
CA VAL A 98 1.26 27.84 15.84
C VAL A 98 1.13 29.31 16.21
N THR A 99 0.84 29.56 17.49
CA THR A 99 0.82 30.89 18.09
C THR A 99 1.85 30.97 19.24
N VAL A 100 2.22 32.19 19.66
CA VAL A 100 3.20 32.37 20.77
C VAL A 100 2.72 31.77 22.09
N ARG A 101 1.40 31.80 22.34
CA ARG A 101 0.73 31.20 23.50
C ARG A 101 -0.33 30.22 23.02
N GLU A 102 -0.73 29.30 23.90
CA GLU A 102 -1.79 28.33 23.63
C GLU A 102 -3.13 29.02 23.29
N VAL A 103 -3.83 28.47 22.30
CA VAL A 103 -5.20 28.86 21.92
C VAL A 103 -6.05 27.59 22.01
N THR A 104 -7.09 27.62 22.83
CA THR A 104 -7.93 26.47 23.14
C THR A 104 -9.38 26.72 22.73
N ASP A 105 -10.00 25.70 22.15
CA ASP A 105 -11.44 25.61 21.98
C ASP A 105 -11.90 24.24 22.51
N ASP A 106 -12.87 24.27 23.43
CA ASP A 106 -13.40 23.07 24.09
C ASP A 106 -14.55 22.42 23.30
N HIS A 107 -15.00 23.04 22.20
CA HIS A 107 -16.07 22.48 21.38
C HIS A 107 -15.54 21.31 20.54
N PRO A 108 -16.30 20.20 20.47
CA PRO A 108 -15.83 19.00 19.79
C PRO A 108 -15.81 19.17 18.27
N ILE A 109 -14.77 18.63 17.64
CA ILE A 109 -14.74 18.48 16.17
C ILE A 109 -15.82 17.50 15.75
N ARG A 110 -16.74 17.94 14.87
CA ARG A 110 -17.83 17.11 14.35
C ARG A 110 -17.46 16.49 13.01
N ARG A 111 -17.88 15.25 12.76
CA ARG A 111 -17.67 14.54 11.49
C ARG A 111 -18.99 14.42 10.72
N GLU A 112 -19.05 15.01 9.53
CA GLU A 112 -20.20 14.95 8.62
C GLU A 112 -19.95 13.92 7.50
N VAL A 113 -20.40 12.69 7.71
CA VAL A 113 -20.06 11.56 6.84
C VAL A 113 -20.62 11.70 5.42
N SER A 114 -21.83 12.25 5.27
CA SER A 114 -22.50 12.42 3.97
C SER A 114 -21.78 13.41 3.06
N ARG A 115 -21.16 14.45 3.64
CA ARG A 115 -20.41 15.50 2.93
C ARG A 115 -18.91 15.21 2.87
N GLU A 116 -18.48 14.09 3.45
CA GLU A 116 -17.08 13.76 3.71
C GLU A 116 -16.32 14.92 4.37
N ALA A 117 -16.93 15.61 5.34
CA ALA A 117 -16.39 16.82 5.94
C ALA A 117 -16.11 16.68 7.44
N LEU A 118 -15.26 17.56 7.96
CA LEU A 118 -15.00 17.78 9.38
C LEU A 118 -15.33 19.23 9.69
N LEU A 119 -16.16 19.46 10.70
CA LEU A 119 -16.47 20.80 11.19
C LEU A 119 -15.60 21.10 12.41
N TYR A 120 -14.79 22.14 12.27
CA TYR A 120 -13.96 22.71 13.31
C TYR A 120 -14.63 23.97 13.86
N PRO A 121 -14.84 24.08 15.17
CA PRO A 121 -15.28 25.32 15.80
C PRO A 121 -14.29 26.47 15.53
N ASP A 122 -12.99 26.20 15.71
CA ASP A 122 -11.89 27.10 15.38
C ASP A 122 -10.69 26.30 14.83
N VAL A 123 -10.15 26.75 13.70
CA VAL A 123 -8.96 26.17 13.05
C VAL A 123 -7.64 26.70 13.63
N GLY A 124 -7.68 27.72 14.49
CA GLY A 124 -6.54 28.31 15.18
C GLY A 124 -6.11 27.59 16.47
N THR A 125 -6.88 26.60 16.93
CA THR A 125 -6.60 25.84 18.17
C THR A 125 -5.23 25.16 18.12
N ASN A 126 -4.35 25.44 19.10
CA ASN A 126 -2.99 24.90 19.13
C ASN A 126 -2.32 24.95 20.51
N GLU A 127 -1.24 24.18 20.69
CA GLU A 127 -0.54 23.99 21.98
C GLU A 127 0.42 25.14 22.38
N GLY A 128 0.62 26.13 21.49
CA GLY A 128 1.56 27.23 21.66
C GLY A 128 3.03 26.88 21.41
N LEU A 129 3.83 27.90 21.10
CA LEU A 129 5.23 27.80 20.71
C LEU A 129 6.10 27.04 21.71
N GLU A 130 5.93 27.29 23.01
CA GLU A 130 6.79 26.72 24.04
C GLU A 130 6.63 25.19 24.18
N LYS A 131 5.40 24.66 24.08
CA LYS A 131 5.16 23.21 24.07
C LYS A 131 5.71 22.59 22.79
N LEU A 132 5.51 23.25 21.65
CA LEU A 132 6.01 22.80 20.36
C LEU A 132 7.54 22.71 20.32
N VAL A 133 8.27 23.72 20.81
CA VAL A 133 9.75 23.70 20.83
C VAL A 133 10.26 22.54 21.68
N ARG A 134 9.68 22.31 22.86
CA ARG A 134 10.03 21.14 23.70
C ARG A 134 9.75 19.81 22.99
N ARG A 135 8.70 19.74 22.18
CA ARG A 135 8.39 18.58 21.34
C ARG A 135 9.44 18.39 20.24
N MET A 136 9.80 19.45 19.53
CA MET A 136 10.81 19.41 18.45
C MET A 136 12.19 19.00 18.95
N GLN A 137 12.58 19.44 20.14
CA GLN A 137 13.83 19.00 20.79
C GLN A 137 13.88 17.49 21.07
N ARG A 138 12.73 16.87 21.31
CA ARG A 138 12.60 15.42 21.56
C ARG A 138 12.28 14.61 20.31
N MET A 139 11.95 15.28 19.20
CA MET A 139 11.48 14.63 18.00
C MET A 139 12.60 13.78 17.40
N GLN A 140 12.34 12.48 17.29
CA GLN A 140 13.21 11.52 16.62
C GLN A 140 12.41 10.76 15.57
N GLY A 141 12.97 10.57 14.37
CA GLY A 141 12.63 9.40 13.56
C GLY A 141 12.07 9.59 12.15
N HIS A 142 12.05 10.78 11.54
CA HIS A 142 11.87 10.93 10.09
C HIS A 142 12.64 12.10 9.49
N ARG A 143 12.73 12.13 8.15
CA ARG A 143 13.50 13.12 7.36
C ARG A 143 12.65 14.00 6.44
N LEU A 144 11.33 13.84 6.46
CA LEU A 144 10.46 14.70 5.65
C LEU A 144 10.62 16.19 6.06
N PRO A 145 10.72 17.11 5.09
CA PRO A 145 10.62 18.55 5.29
C PRO A 145 9.41 18.92 6.17
N LEU A 146 9.65 19.82 7.15
CA LEU A 146 8.63 20.34 8.04
C LEU A 146 8.27 21.77 7.66
N MET A 147 6.98 22.00 7.41
CA MET A 147 6.43 23.31 7.10
C MET A 147 5.73 23.84 8.34
N PHE A 148 6.18 24.95 8.92
CA PHE A 148 5.54 25.49 10.12
C PHE A 148 4.53 26.57 9.74
N ARG A 149 3.24 26.33 10.01
CA ARG A 149 2.19 27.33 9.84
C ARG A 149 2.13 28.22 11.07
N LEU A 150 2.43 29.50 10.89
CA LEU A 150 2.50 30.50 11.95
C LEU A 150 1.29 31.43 11.84
N ARG A 151 0.67 31.70 12.99
CA ARG A 151 -0.49 32.59 13.11
C ARG A 151 -0.27 33.55 14.28
N PRO A 152 -0.59 34.85 14.14
CA PRO A 152 -0.60 35.77 15.28
C PRO A 152 -1.64 35.37 16.33
N MET A 153 -1.51 35.88 17.55
CA MET A 153 -2.56 35.73 18.56
C MET A 153 -3.86 36.40 18.09
N PRO A 154 -5.04 35.81 18.39
CA PRO A 154 -6.32 36.46 18.12
C PRO A 154 -6.37 37.88 18.72
N GLY A 155 -6.72 38.86 17.89
CA GLY A 155 -6.81 40.27 18.30
C GLY A 155 -5.48 41.03 18.39
N ALA A 156 -4.36 40.45 17.95
CA ALA A 156 -3.08 41.17 17.86
C ALA A 156 -3.18 42.38 16.92
N SER A 157 -2.50 43.47 17.28
CA SER A 157 -2.22 44.57 16.34
C SER A 157 -1.14 44.17 15.34
N PRO A 158 -1.01 44.87 14.19
CA PRO A 158 0.04 44.60 13.20
C PRO A 158 1.47 44.53 13.79
N ASP A 159 1.82 45.48 14.66
CA ASP A 159 3.14 45.53 15.31
C ASP A 159 3.38 44.34 16.25
N GLN A 160 2.35 43.96 17.03
CA GLN A 160 2.42 42.79 17.91
C GLN A 160 2.56 41.51 17.09
N ALA A 161 1.75 41.36 16.03
CA ALA A 161 1.78 40.20 15.16
C ALA A 161 3.16 40.04 14.49
N GLN A 162 3.79 41.13 14.06
CA GLN A 162 5.11 41.08 13.45
C GLN A 162 6.15 40.52 14.43
N GLU A 163 6.14 41.01 15.66
CA GLU A 163 7.06 40.56 16.71
C GLU A 163 6.80 39.10 17.12
N GLU A 164 5.53 38.70 17.22
CA GLU A 164 5.13 37.31 17.49
C GLU A 164 5.62 36.36 16.39
N LEU A 165 5.48 36.73 15.11
CA LEU A 165 5.97 35.94 13.99
C LEU A 165 7.50 35.86 13.97
N ARG A 166 8.19 36.98 14.22
CA ARG A 166 9.66 37.01 14.34
C ARG A 166 10.13 36.02 15.40
N GLN A 167 9.54 36.07 16.59
CA GLN A 167 9.85 35.16 17.70
C GLN A 167 9.61 33.70 17.33
N MET A 168 8.47 33.37 16.70
CA MET A 168 8.15 32.01 16.28
C MET A 168 9.14 31.49 15.22
N MET A 169 9.46 32.31 14.22
CA MET A 169 10.42 31.96 13.17
C MET A 169 11.81 31.68 13.76
N GLU A 170 12.32 32.56 14.63
CA GLU A 170 13.63 32.38 15.29
C GLU A 170 13.72 31.06 16.05
N ARG A 171 12.68 30.76 16.84
CA ARG A 171 12.68 29.57 17.68
C ARG A 171 12.49 28.28 16.90
N LEU A 172 11.83 28.31 15.74
CA LEU A 172 11.51 27.12 14.94
C LEU A 172 12.47 26.92 13.74
N ALA A 173 13.25 27.93 13.36
CA ALA A 173 14.21 27.88 12.26
C ALA A 173 15.14 26.65 12.24
N PRO A 174 15.62 26.11 13.38
CA PRO A 174 16.46 24.92 13.38
C PRO A 174 15.81 23.67 12.77
N TRP A 175 14.48 23.58 12.79
CA TRP A 175 13.72 22.42 12.27
C TRP A 175 12.93 22.73 11.01
N ALA A 176 12.68 24.01 10.71
CA ALA A 176 11.83 24.43 9.60
C ALA A 176 12.49 24.15 8.24
N ALA A 177 11.73 23.55 7.32
CA ALA A 177 12.04 23.56 5.89
C ALA A 177 11.48 24.81 5.22
N ALA A 178 10.29 25.26 5.63
CA ALA A 178 9.68 26.53 5.23
C ALA A 178 8.67 26.99 6.31
N PHE A 179 8.18 28.22 6.17
CA PHE A 179 7.14 28.79 7.01
C PHE A 179 5.91 29.18 6.19
N TYR A 180 4.71 28.85 6.69
CA TYR A 180 3.45 29.36 6.16
C TYR A 180 2.99 30.51 7.04
N ILE A 181 2.72 31.67 6.44
CA ILE A 181 2.29 32.88 7.13
C ILE A 181 0.78 33.01 7.00
N ASP A 182 0.08 32.63 8.06
CA ASP A 182 -1.38 32.59 8.15
C ASP A 182 -1.91 33.77 8.96
N SER A 183 -2.04 34.90 8.28
CA SER A 183 -2.39 36.18 8.93
C SER A 183 -3.14 37.16 8.02
N VAL A 184 -3.61 36.72 6.85
CA VAL A 184 -4.33 37.59 5.90
C VAL A 184 -5.74 37.90 6.40
N ASP A 185 -6.31 37.03 7.22
CA ASP A 185 -7.67 37.07 7.73
C ASP A 185 -7.81 37.73 9.11
N MET A 186 -6.78 38.46 9.59
CA MET A 186 -6.76 39.11 10.91
C MET A 186 -7.74 40.29 11.08
N GLY A 187 -8.46 40.67 10.02
CA GLY A 187 -9.48 41.72 10.05
C GLY A 187 -8.96 43.15 9.91
N TRP A 188 -7.66 43.34 9.65
CA TRP A 188 -7.08 44.67 9.41
C TRP A 188 -7.42 45.22 8.00
N PRO A 189 -7.39 46.55 7.81
CA PRO A 189 -7.45 47.16 6.48
C PRO A 189 -6.36 46.63 5.55
N SER A 190 -6.62 46.58 4.24
CA SER A 190 -5.69 46.02 3.25
C SER A 190 -4.33 46.72 3.19
N GLU A 191 -4.28 48.02 3.47
CA GLU A 191 -3.04 48.79 3.54
C GLU A 191 -2.19 48.41 4.76
N GLU A 192 -2.80 48.25 5.93
CA GLU A 192 -2.13 47.78 7.14
C GLU A 192 -1.63 46.35 6.98
N THR A 193 -2.45 45.45 6.39
CA THR A 193 -2.04 44.07 6.09
C THR A 193 -0.86 44.04 5.13
N ALA A 194 -0.84 44.86 4.09
CA ALA A 194 0.27 44.90 3.14
C ALA A 194 1.58 45.42 3.79
N ALA A 195 1.49 46.47 4.61
CA ALA A 195 2.63 47.00 5.35
C ALA A 195 3.20 45.95 6.33
N TYR A 196 2.33 45.27 7.07
CA TYR A 196 2.69 44.17 7.97
C TYR A 196 3.38 43.01 7.22
N LEU A 197 2.85 42.58 6.08
CA LEU A 197 3.43 41.48 5.30
C LEU A 197 4.83 41.83 4.78
N SER A 198 5.05 43.08 4.37
CA SER A 198 6.37 43.59 4.00
C SER A 198 7.34 43.56 5.20
N ALA A 199 6.87 43.99 6.37
CA ALA A 199 7.66 44.00 7.59
C ALA A 199 8.02 42.59 8.07
N VAL A 200 7.09 41.63 8.01
CA VAL A 200 7.34 40.20 8.29
C VAL A 200 8.40 39.64 7.36
N ARG A 201 8.32 39.96 6.06
CA ARG A 201 9.30 39.51 5.07
C ARG A 201 10.69 40.10 5.31
N GLN A 202 10.77 41.34 5.78
CA GLN A 202 12.05 41.93 6.17
C GLN A 202 12.62 41.25 7.42
N ALA A 203 11.78 41.07 8.46
CA ALA A 203 12.17 40.44 9.71
C ALA A 203 12.60 38.97 9.52
N SER A 204 12.00 38.25 8.57
CA SER A 204 12.35 36.84 8.32
C SER A 204 13.78 36.63 7.83
N ARG A 205 14.39 37.63 7.19
CA ARG A 205 15.78 37.56 6.70
C ARG A 205 16.78 37.38 7.83
N GLU A 206 16.48 37.94 8.99
CA GLU A 206 17.29 37.82 10.21
C GLU A 206 16.81 36.67 11.08
N ALA A 207 15.48 36.54 11.26
CA ALA A 207 14.87 35.55 12.13
C ALA A 207 15.06 34.09 11.65
N ALA A 208 15.00 33.87 10.34
CA ALA A 208 15.13 32.55 9.74
C ALA A 208 15.86 32.60 8.38
N PRO A 209 17.18 32.90 8.37
CA PRO A 209 17.93 33.11 7.14
C PRO A 209 17.84 31.91 6.18
N GLY A 210 17.47 32.18 4.93
CA GLY A 210 17.38 31.16 3.87
C GLY A 210 16.20 30.20 3.98
N LYS A 211 15.25 30.42 4.90
CA LYS A 211 14.01 29.63 4.98
C LYS A 211 12.93 30.26 4.08
N PRO A 212 12.33 29.52 3.14
CA PRO A 212 11.24 30.02 2.32
C PRO A 212 10.02 30.41 3.17
N LEU A 213 9.35 31.49 2.77
CA LEU A 213 8.08 31.95 3.33
C LEU A 213 6.99 31.82 2.27
N LEU A 214 5.88 31.20 2.67
CA LEU A 214 4.70 31.08 1.84
C LEU A 214 3.54 31.82 2.50
N LEU A 215 2.79 32.60 1.71
CA LEU A 215 1.61 33.29 2.18
C LEU A 215 0.42 32.33 2.21
N TYR A 216 -0.27 32.20 3.35
CA TYR A 216 -1.46 31.36 3.47
C TYR A 216 -2.72 32.19 3.22
N VAL A 217 -3.60 31.72 2.32
CA VAL A 217 -4.85 32.39 1.94
C VAL A 217 -6.03 31.43 2.04
N ALA A 218 -7.20 31.95 2.41
CA ALA A 218 -8.42 31.15 2.43
C ALA A 218 -8.86 30.76 1.01
N PRO A 219 -9.43 29.56 0.81
CA PRO A 219 -9.90 29.11 -0.50
C PRO A 219 -11.11 29.91 -1.02
N ASP A 220 -11.93 30.46 -0.12
CA ASP A 220 -13.24 31.04 -0.35
C ASP A 220 -13.32 32.57 -0.15
N ASP A 221 -12.19 33.23 0.12
CA ASP A 221 -12.12 34.70 0.17
C ASP A 221 -12.65 35.35 -1.14
N PRO A 222 -13.30 36.52 -1.09
CA PRO A 222 -13.70 37.26 -2.28
C PRO A 222 -12.51 37.60 -3.20
N ALA A 223 -12.69 37.46 -4.52
CA ALA A 223 -11.60 37.65 -5.50
C ALA A 223 -11.05 39.09 -5.53
N ASP A 224 -11.91 40.08 -5.28
CA ASP A 224 -11.54 41.49 -5.16
C ASP A 224 -10.63 41.75 -3.95
N ARG A 225 -10.86 41.07 -2.83
CA ARG A 225 -9.99 41.12 -1.64
C ARG A 225 -8.59 40.65 -1.95
N LEU A 226 -8.47 39.55 -2.70
CA LEU A 226 -7.19 38.98 -3.11
C LEU A 226 -6.44 39.93 -4.07
N GLN A 227 -7.13 40.48 -5.06
CA GLN A 227 -6.55 41.46 -5.99
C GLN A 227 -6.11 42.74 -5.26
N ALA A 228 -6.91 43.21 -4.30
CA ALA A 228 -6.55 44.38 -3.49
C ALA A 228 -5.30 44.14 -2.62
N LEU A 229 -5.08 42.90 -2.17
CA LEU A 229 -3.87 42.52 -1.43
C LEU A 229 -2.65 42.47 -2.38
N PHE A 230 -2.72 41.71 -3.47
CA PHE A 230 -1.59 41.54 -4.41
C PHE A 230 -1.27 42.78 -5.26
N SER A 231 -2.15 43.77 -5.31
CA SER A 231 -1.82 45.10 -5.87
C SER A 231 -0.91 45.93 -4.96
N ARG A 232 -0.77 45.54 -3.68
CA ARG A 232 0.05 46.24 -2.68
C ARG A 232 1.23 45.40 -2.18
N VAL A 233 1.09 44.08 -2.21
CA VAL A 233 2.12 43.13 -1.80
C VAL A 233 2.87 42.64 -3.03
N ASP A 234 4.21 42.78 -3.02
CA ASP A 234 5.06 42.19 -4.05
C ASP A 234 5.04 40.65 -3.91
N ALA A 235 4.34 39.98 -4.84
CA ALA A 235 4.27 38.52 -4.88
C ALA A 235 5.65 37.86 -5.07
N ALA A 236 6.59 38.53 -5.75
CA ALA A 236 7.94 38.01 -5.96
C ALA A 236 8.77 38.00 -4.68
N ALA A 237 8.33 38.72 -3.64
CA ALA A 237 8.93 38.66 -2.33
C ALA A 237 8.60 37.36 -1.57
N TRP A 238 7.69 36.52 -2.08
CA TRP A 238 7.26 35.27 -1.46
C TRP A 238 7.66 34.07 -2.31
N GLU A 239 8.25 33.04 -1.70
CA GLU A 239 8.64 31.83 -2.42
C GLU A 239 7.44 30.95 -2.81
N GLY A 240 6.27 31.21 -2.21
CA GLY A 240 5.04 30.50 -2.54
C GLY A 240 3.79 31.00 -1.84
N ILE A 241 2.68 30.34 -2.14
CA ILE A 241 1.34 30.64 -1.62
C ILE A 241 0.66 29.30 -1.29
N VAL A 242 0.01 29.24 -0.13
CA VAL A 242 -0.79 28.09 0.30
C VAL A 242 -2.27 28.48 0.22
N VAL A 243 -3.03 27.73 -0.56
CA VAL A 243 -4.50 27.82 -0.58
C VAL A 243 -5.04 26.85 0.46
N GLY A 244 -5.66 27.41 1.50
CA GLY A 244 -6.08 26.68 2.69
C GLY A 244 -7.19 25.66 2.47
N ASP A 245 -7.42 24.83 3.50
CA ASP A 245 -8.38 23.74 3.50
C ASP A 245 -9.70 24.02 4.22
N ALA A 246 -9.78 25.15 4.91
CA ALA A 246 -10.93 25.56 5.71
C ALA A 246 -11.82 26.54 4.93
N VAL A 247 -13.11 26.22 4.83
CA VAL A 247 -14.16 27.09 4.30
C VAL A 247 -14.97 27.63 5.47
N GLN A 248 -15.16 28.96 5.52
CA GLN A 248 -15.87 29.58 6.64
C GLN A 248 -17.39 29.40 6.52
N THR A 249 -18.04 29.07 7.63
CA THR A 249 -19.49 28.90 7.72
C THR A 249 -20.03 29.54 9.01
N PRO A 250 -21.35 29.74 9.14
CA PRO A 250 -21.94 30.24 10.39
C PRO A 250 -21.69 29.34 11.61
N GLU A 251 -21.40 28.06 11.41
CA GLU A 251 -21.20 27.06 12.47
C GLU A 251 -19.72 26.83 12.81
N GLY A 252 -18.81 27.57 12.20
CA GLY A 252 -17.36 27.38 12.28
C GLY A 252 -16.74 27.14 10.91
N PHE A 253 -15.73 26.28 10.84
CA PHE A 253 -14.96 26.00 9.63
C PHE A 253 -15.19 24.58 9.13
N VAL A 254 -15.53 24.45 7.86
CA VAL A 254 -15.69 23.16 7.19
C VAL A 254 -14.38 22.81 6.49
N ILE A 255 -13.79 21.68 6.90
CA ILE A 255 -12.64 21.06 6.22
C ILE A 255 -13.15 19.79 5.55
N GLY A 256 -13.26 19.82 4.22
CA GLY A 256 -13.89 18.74 3.48
C GLY A 256 -13.76 18.91 1.96
N ARG A 257 -14.45 18.04 1.23
CA ARG A 257 -14.41 18.03 -0.24
C ARG A 257 -14.89 19.32 -0.88
N GLU A 258 -15.74 20.07 -0.18
CA GLU A 258 -16.28 21.36 -0.62
C GLU A 258 -15.21 22.44 -0.80
N ALA A 259 -14.05 22.30 -0.16
CA ALA A 259 -12.92 23.21 -0.37
C ALA A 259 -12.24 23.03 -1.74
N LEU A 260 -12.50 21.92 -2.45
CA LEU A 260 -11.83 21.61 -3.71
C LEU A 260 -12.13 22.62 -4.82
N ALA A 261 -13.42 22.85 -5.09
CA ALA A 261 -13.86 23.76 -6.15
C ALA A 261 -13.37 25.22 -5.93
N PRO A 262 -13.62 25.86 -4.77
CA PRO A 262 -13.10 27.20 -4.51
C PRO A 262 -11.57 27.22 -4.47
N GLY A 263 -10.93 26.17 -3.93
CA GLY A 263 -9.48 26.07 -3.91
C GLY A 263 -8.84 25.99 -5.29
N VAL A 264 -9.38 25.16 -6.20
CA VAL A 264 -8.93 25.06 -7.59
C VAL A 264 -9.11 26.38 -8.33
N GLU A 265 -10.24 27.06 -8.14
CA GLU A 265 -10.47 28.37 -8.74
C GLU A 265 -9.49 29.41 -8.21
N ARG A 266 -9.22 29.40 -6.89
CA ARG A 266 -8.21 30.25 -6.27
C ARG A 266 -6.81 30.00 -6.83
N VAL A 267 -6.43 28.74 -7.07
CA VAL A 267 -5.13 28.40 -7.69
C VAL A 267 -5.03 29.04 -9.08
N LYS A 268 -6.08 28.97 -9.91
CA LYS A 268 -6.09 29.62 -11.23
C LYS A 268 -5.95 31.13 -11.14
N GLN A 269 -6.68 31.76 -10.23
CA GLN A 269 -6.61 33.21 -9.99
C GLN A 269 -5.20 33.63 -9.57
N LEU A 270 -4.58 32.89 -8.63
CA LEU A 270 -3.21 33.14 -8.20
C LEU A 270 -2.22 32.99 -9.36
N ARG A 271 -2.37 31.95 -10.19
CA ARG A 271 -1.53 31.78 -11.40
C ARG A 271 -1.65 32.92 -12.38
N GLN A 272 -2.84 33.49 -12.56
CA GLN A 272 -3.04 34.68 -13.40
C GLN A 272 -2.39 35.92 -12.78
N LEU A 273 -2.43 36.07 -11.46
CA LEU A 273 -1.88 37.22 -10.75
C LEU A 273 -0.35 37.18 -10.62
N THR A 274 0.23 35.99 -10.41
CA THR A 274 1.65 35.85 -10.01
C THR A 274 2.51 35.12 -11.05
N GLY A 275 1.91 34.56 -12.10
CA GLY A 275 2.61 33.72 -13.06
C GLY A 275 3.09 32.38 -12.49
N LEU A 276 4.13 31.81 -13.10
CA LEU A 276 4.62 30.46 -12.81
C LEU A 276 5.69 30.40 -11.70
N GLU A 277 6.25 31.53 -11.29
CA GLU A 277 7.40 31.53 -10.37
C GLU A 277 7.07 31.04 -8.95
N PRO A 278 6.04 31.57 -8.23
CA PRO A 278 5.82 31.13 -6.86
C PRO A 278 5.28 29.71 -6.80
N THR A 279 5.74 28.96 -5.80
CA THR A 279 5.18 27.64 -5.51
C THR A 279 3.76 27.77 -4.98
N ILE A 280 2.78 27.11 -5.59
CA ILE A 280 1.41 27.05 -5.06
C ILE A 280 1.14 25.68 -4.47
N VAL A 281 0.68 25.66 -3.22
CA VAL A 281 0.23 24.47 -2.51
C VAL A 281 -1.28 24.55 -2.33
N LEU A 282 -2.03 23.53 -2.77
CA LEU A 282 -3.47 23.42 -2.47
C LEU A 282 -3.69 22.44 -1.32
N ALA A 283 -4.17 22.91 -0.17
CA ALA A 283 -4.41 22.06 1.00
C ALA A 283 -5.84 21.51 1.10
N GLY A 284 -6.79 22.10 0.36
CA GLY A 284 -8.22 21.82 0.51
C GLY A 284 -8.80 20.75 -0.43
N GLY A 285 -9.66 19.89 0.12
CA GLY A 285 -10.64 19.10 -0.65
C GLY A 285 -10.11 17.90 -1.45
N ILE A 286 -8.86 17.48 -1.25
CA ILE A 286 -8.25 16.36 -1.98
C ILE A 286 -8.63 15.02 -1.35
N HIS A 287 -9.59 14.29 -1.93
CA HIS A 287 -10.12 13.02 -1.41
C HIS A 287 -9.76 11.83 -2.30
N GLU A 288 -9.48 12.04 -3.57
CA GLU A 288 -9.06 11.01 -4.51
C GLU A 288 -7.94 11.50 -5.44
N PRO A 289 -7.21 10.59 -6.12
CA PRO A 289 -6.13 11.00 -7.03
C PRO A 289 -6.58 11.98 -8.11
N ARG A 290 -7.83 11.86 -8.56
CA ARG A 290 -8.46 12.78 -9.50
C ARG A 290 -8.45 14.24 -9.01
N ASP A 291 -8.71 14.47 -7.73
CA ASP A 291 -8.73 15.82 -7.14
C ASP A 291 -7.33 16.44 -7.14
N ALA A 292 -6.28 15.64 -6.89
CA ALA A 292 -4.90 16.10 -6.96
C ALA A 292 -4.47 16.44 -8.40
N LEU A 293 -4.91 15.63 -9.38
CA LEU A 293 -4.67 15.91 -10.80
C LEU A 293 -5.30 17.25 -11.22
N LEU A 294 -6.54 17.51 -10.79
CA LEU A 294 -7.22 18.80 -11.00
C LEU A 294 -6.43 19.98 -10.42
N ALA A 295 -5.94 19.82 -9.20
CA ALA A 295 -5.14 20.86 -8.54
C ALA A 295 -3.87 21.18 -9.34
N VAL A 296 -3.17 20.14 -9.81
CA VAL A 296 -1.95 20.30 -10.62
C VAL A 296 -2.24 20.91 -11.98
N GLU A 297 -3.33 20.49 -12.65
CA GLU A 297 -3.77 21.08 -13.93
C GLU A 297 -4.15 22.56 -13.79
N ALA A 298 -4.75 22.94 -12.66
CA ALA A 298 -5.04 24.33 -12.33
C ALA A 298 -3.77 25.16 -12.05
N GLY A 299 -2.64 24.50 -11.82
CA GLY A 299 -1.32 25.10 -11.64
C GLY A 299 -0.72 24.90 -10.26
N ALA A 300 -1.28 24.10 -9.36
CA ALA A 300 -0.65 23.79 -8.09
C ALA A 300 0.64 22.98 -8.30
N ASN A 301 1.71 23.28 -7.56
CA ASN A 301 2.93 22.48 -7.57
C ASN A 301 2.84 21.31 -6.60
N CYS A 302 2.09 21.49 -5.51
CA CYS A 302 1.91 20.50 -4.45
C CYS A 302 0.48 20.52 -3.94
N VAL A 303 0.07 19.42 -3.31
CA VAL A 303 -1.20 19.30 -2.60
C VAL A 303 -0.97 18.86 -1.16
N GLN A 304 -1.86 19.20 -0.23
CA GLN A 304 -1.87 18.65 1.12
C GLN A 304 -3.16 17.89 1.41
N LEU A 305 -3.05 16.87 2.26
CA LEU A 305 -4.18 16.03 2.64
C LEU A 305 -4.60 16.32 4.08
N HIS A 306 -5.91 16.51 4.27
CA HIS A 306 -6.56 16.59 5.57
C HIS A 306 -7.74 15.60 5.65
N SER A 307 -8.98 16.06 5.40
CA SER A 307 -10.20 15.25 5.45
C SER A 307 -10.12 14.03 4.52
N GLY A 308 -9.52 14.19 3.34
CA GLY A 308 -9.33 13.08 2.40
C GLY A 308 -8.56 11.89 2.98
N LEU A 309 -7.59 12.13 3.88
CA LEU A 309 -6.89 11.02 4.54
C LEU A 309 -7.82 10.25 5.51
N VAL A 310 -8.74 10.97 6.15
CA VAL A 310 -9.75 10.39 7.05
C VAL A 310 -10.79 9.58 6.28
N TYR A 311 -11.27 10.07 5.15
CA TYR A 311 -12.34 9.37 4.41
C TYR A 311 -11.82 8.28 3.48
N SER A 312 -10.70 8.54 2.80
CA SER A 312 -10.15 7.67 1.76
C SER A 312 -9.08 6.72 2.31
N GLY A 313 -8.46 7.08 3.43
CA GLY A 313 -7.52 6.24 4.15
C GLY A 313 -6.05 6.45 3.78
N PRO A 314 -5.16 5.77 4.52
CA PRO A 314 -3.72 5.97 4.42
C PRO A 314 -3.06 5.60 3.08
N GLY A 315 -3.75 4.92 2.16
CA GLY A 315 -3.24 4.66 0.80
C GLY A 315 -3.40 5.85 -0.16
N LEU A 316 -4.15 6.89 0.22
CA LEU A 316 -4.41 8.05 -0.65
C LEU A 316 -3.13 8.74 -1.18
N PRO A 317 -2.10 9.05 -0.36
CA PRO A 317 -0.89 9.72 -0.88
C PRO A 317 -0.18 8.88 -1.94
N LYS A 318 -0.07 7.56 -1.72
CA LYS A 318 0.49 6.62 -2.70
C LYS A 318 -0.30 6.65 -4.01
N ARG A 319 -1.64 6.58 -3.95
CA ARG A 319 -2.48 6.58 -5.16
C ARG A 319 -2.38 7.91 -5.92
N ILE A 320 -2.25 9.04 -5.23
CA ILE A 320 -1.97 10.34 -5.85
C ILE A 320 -0.61 10.32 -6.55
N ASN A 321 0.44 9.85 -5.87
CA ASN A 321 1.77 9.76 -6.46
C ASN A 321 1.78 8.85 -7.71
N GLU A 322 1.09 7.71 -7.68
CA GLU A 322 0.95 6.81 -8.84
C GLU A 322 0.26 7.50 -10.01
N ALA A 323 -0.78 8.30 -9.76
CA ALA A 323 -1.46 9.09 -10.79
C ALA A 323 -0.54 10.15 -11.40
N LEU A 324 0.21 10.89 -10.57
CA LEU A 324 1.15 11.90 -11.04
C LEU A 324 2.34 11.29 -11.81
N ILE A 325 2.81 10.11 -11.40
CA ILE A 325 3.83 9.35 -12.14
C ILE A 325 3.30 8.99 -13.52
N TYR A 326 2.07 8.48 -13.61
CA TYR A 326 1.48 8.10 -14.88
C TYR A 326 1.39 9.29 -15.84
N GLU A 327 0.96 10.47 -15.37
CA GLU A 327 0.92 11.67 -16.23
C GLU A 327 2.31 12.05 -16.77
N LYS A 328 3.34 12.08 -15.91
CA LYS A 328 4.72 12.35 -16.35
C LYS A 328 5.26 11.32 -17.35
N VAL A 329 4.92 10.05 -17.15
CA VAL A 329 5.45 8.94 -17.95
C VAL A 329 4.70 8.77 -19.27
N ARG A 330 3.40 9.10 -19.31
CA ARG A 330 2.58 9.06 -20.54
C ARG A 330 3.07 10.08 -21.58
N GLU A 331 3.61 11.20 -21.11
CA GLU A 331 4.20 12.25 -21.96
C GLU A 331 5.63 11.91 -22.42
N ALA A 332 6.31 10.98 -21.74
CA ALA A 332 7.67 10.57 -22.08
C ALA A 332 7.71 9.56 -23.25
N GLU A 333 8.85 9.49 -23.93
CA GLU A 333 9.06 8.48 -24.97
C GLU A 333 8.89 7.04 -24.42
N ASN A 334 8.32 6.16 -25.24
CA ASN A 334 8.14 4.77 -24.87
C ASN A 334 9.50 4.13 -24.54
N PRO A 335 9.59 3.39 -23.42
CA PRO A 335 10.84 2.78 -23.03
C PRO A 335 11.22 1.68 -24.04
N PRO A 336 12.51 1.37 -24.20
CA PRO A 336 12.95 0.31 -25.12
C PRO A 336 12.31 -1.03 -24.74
N GLU A 337 11.99 -1.81 -25.76
CA GLU A 337 11.37 -3.13 -25.61
C GLU A 337 12.23 -4.04 -24.72
N ALA A 338 11.57 -4.76 -23.82
CA ALA A 338 12.23 -5.72 -22.96
C ALA A 338 12.71 -6.94 -23.77
N SER A 339 13.99 -7.27 -23.63
CA SER A 339 14.60 -8.44 -24.25
C SER A 339 14.07 -9.71 -23.61
N PHE A 340 13.63 -10.68 -24.43
CA PHE A 340 13.14 -11.96 -23.94
C PHE A 340 14.19 -12.67 -23.08
N TRP A 341 15.39 -12.92 -23.61
CA TRP A 341 16.41 -13.71 -22.90
C TRP A 341 17.08 -13.00 -21.73
N ARG A 342 17.12 -11.66 -21.75
CA ARG A 342 17.73 -10.90 -20.66
C ARG A 342 16.75 -10.60 -19.54
N ASP A 343 15.47 -10.34 -19.86
CA ASP A 343 14.58 -9.68 -18.90
C ASP A 343 13.48 -10.59 -18.33
N TRP A 344 12.91 -11.52 -19.10
CA TRP A 344 11.71 -12.25 -18.62
C TRP A 344 11.54 -13.69 -19.12
N GLY A 345 12.24 -14.07 -20.20
CA GLY A 345 12.09 -15.36 -20.88
C GLY A 345 12.51 -16.56 -20.04
N TRP A 346 13.59 -16.45 -19.26
CA TRP A 346 14.03 -17.53 -18.36
C TRP A 346 12.97 -17.87 -17.31
N MET A 347 12.25 -16.86 -16.79
CA MET A 347 11.18 -17.09 -15.82
C MET A 347 9.94 -17.71 -16.48
N CYS A 348 9.65 -17.34 -17.74
CA CYS A 348 8.62 -18.03 -18.51
C CYS A 348 8.96 -19.51 -18.73
N LEU A 349 10.21 -19.83 -19.09
CA LEU A 349 10.66 -21.21 -19.26
C LEU A 349 10.59 -21.99 -17.94
N LEU A 350 10.99 -21.37 -16.83
CA LEU A 350 10.85 -21.96 -15.50
C LEU A 350 9.38 -22.25 -15.18
N GLY A 351 8.49 -21.29 -15.39
CA GLY A 351 7.05 -21.47 -15.17
C GLY A 351 6.45 -22.60 -16.02
N ILE A 352 6.81 -22.67 -17.31
CA ILE A 352 6.42 -23.77 -18.21
C ILE A 352 6.98 -25.11 -17.72
N GLY A 353 8.24 -25.15 -17.31
CA GLY A 353 8.89 -26.35 -16.75
C GLY A 353 8.17 -26.86 -15.51
N MET A 354 7.76 -25.96 -14.60
CA MET A 354 6.95 -26.30 -13.43
C MET A 354 5.57 -26.85 -13.79
N VAL A 355 4.90 -26.29 -14.80
CA VAL A 355 3.61 -26.82 -15.29
C VAL A 355 3.78 -28.22 -15.87
N ILE A 356 4.77 -28.43 -16.74
CA ILE A 356 5.04 -29.75 -17.34
C ILE A 356 5.40 -30.76 -16.25
N GLY A 357 6.30 -30.40 -15.34
CA GLY A 357 6.70 -31.25 -14.21
C GLY A 357 5.51 -31.60 -13.32
N GLY A 358 4.64 -30.64 -13.02
CA GLY A 358 3.41 -30.87 -12.26
C GLY A 358 2.41 -31.79 -12.97
N ILE A 359 2.22 -31.64 -14.29
CA ILE A 359 1.36 -32.55 -15.07
C ILE A 359 1.92 -33.98 -15.05
N LEU A 360 3.23 -34.14 -15.25
CA LEU A 360 3.89 -35.45 -15.20
C LEU A 360 3.78 -36.06 -13.80
N ALA A 361 4.04 -35.28 -12.75
CA ALA A 361 3.89 -35.71 -11.36
C ALA A 361 2.45 -36.13 -11.05
N TRP A 362 1.45 -35.40 -11.55
CA TRP A 362 0.04 -35.79 -11.41
C TRP A 362 -0.23 -37.12 -12.12
N MET A 363 0.16 -37.26 -13.39
CA MET A 363 -0.04 -38.49 -14.14
C MET A 363 0.59 -39.70 -13.45
N ILE A 364 1.81 -39.54 -12.93
CA ILE A 364 2.51 -40.56 -12.15
C ILE A 364 1.71 -40.87 -10.88
N ALA A 365 1.40 -39.87 -10.05
CA ALA A 365 0.71 -40.07 -8.79
C ALA A 365 -0.68 -40.72 -8.95
N ALA A 366 -1.39 -40.41 -10.05
CA ALA A 366 -2.69 -40.98 -10.36
C ALA A 366 -2.65 -42.39 -10.96
N THR A 367 -1.48 -42.86 -11.43
CA THR A 367 -1.33 -44.18 -12.08
C THR A 367 -0.39 -45.10 -11.30
N SER A 368 0.86 -44.67 -11.17
CA SER A 368 1.96 -45.38 -10.51
C SER A 368 2.32 -44.58 -9.25
N VAL A 369 1.57 -44.83 -8.17
CA VAL A 369 1.75 -44.14 -6.88
C VAL A 369 3.22 -44.21 -6.42
N MET A 370 3.90 -45.33 -6.67
CA MET A 370 5.33 -45.50 -6.40
C MET A 370 6.19 -45.54 -7.66
N LEU A 371 7.30 -44.81 -7.62
CA LEU A 371 8.33 -44.80 -8.65
C LEU A 371 9.37 -45.91 -8.44
N PRO A 372 10.14 -46.28 -9.49
CA PRO A 372 11.14 -47.36 -9.37
C PRO A 372 12.16 -47.16 -8.24
N TYR A 373 12.59 -45.91 -8.00
CA TYR A 373 13.50 -45.60 -6.90
C TYR A 373 12.82 -45.62 -5.52
N ASP A 374 11.50 -45.41 -5.44
CA ASP A 374 10.73 -45.61 -4.21
C ASP A 374 10.70 -47.09 -3.84
N VAL A 375 10.46 -47.96 -4.83
CA VAL A 375 10.45 -49.42 -4.65
C VAL A 375 11.84 -49.92 -4.24
N LEU A 376 12.90 -49.40 -4.86
CA LEU A 376 14.28 -49.72 -4.48
C LEU A 376 14.62 -49.24 -3.07
N TYR A 377 14.15 -48.04 -2.69
CA TYR A 377 14.39 -47.47 -1.38
C TYR A 377 13.69 -48.27 -0.28
N LEU A 378 12.41 -48.60 -0.47
CA LEU A 378 11.62 -49.37 0.49
C LEU A 378 11.95 -50.87 0.46
N GLY A 379 12.42 -51.41 -0.66
CA GLY A 379 12.51 -52.86 -0.86
C GLY A 379 11.14 -53.55 -0.91
N MET A 380 10.06 -52.78 -1.13
CA MET A 380 8.68 -53.24 -1.22
C MET A 380 8.01 -52.65 -2.44
N ASP A 381 7.23 -53.47 -3.15
CA ASP A 381 6.41 -52.99 -4.26
C ASP A 381 5.02 -52.52 -3.78
N GLN A 382 4.24 -51.98 -4.72
CA GLN A 382 2.89 -51.47 -4.44
C GLN A 382 1.94 -52.58 -3.96
N THR A 383 2.10 -53.83 -4.42
CA THR A 383 1.25 -54.94 -4.00
C THR A 383 1.54 -55.31 -2.54
N MET A 384 2.81 -55.38 -2.15
CA MET A 384 3.22 -55.65 -0.77
C MET A 384 2.73 -54.56 0.19
N LEU A 385 2.86 -53.28 -0.18
CA LEU A 385 2.37 -52.17 0.65
C LEU A 385 0.85 -52.15 0.76
N GLY A 386 0.12 -52.42 -0.34
CA GLY A 386 -1.34 -52.51 -0.32
C GLY A 386 -1.85 -53.67 0.55
N GLN A 387 -1.10 -54.78 0.63
CA GLN A 387 -1.40 -55.88 1.55
C GLN A 387 -1.12 -55.52 3.01
N ALA A 388 -0.03 -54.77 3.27
CA ALA A 388 0.30 -54.30 4.61
C ALA A 388 -0.72 -53.29 5.15
N ASN A 389 -1.13 -52.32 4.32
CA ASN A 389 -2.21 -51.41 4.61
C ASN A 389 -2.86 -50.91 3.32
N ARG A 390 -4.13 -51.30 3.10
CA ARG A 390 -4.91 -50.96 1.88
C ARG A 390 -5.11 -49.46 1.64
N TRP A 391 -4.96 -48.62 2.66
CA TRP A 391 -5.17 -47.17 2.57
C TRP A 391 -3.88 -46.40 2.29
N LEU A 392 -2.71 -47.04 2.45
CA LEU A 392 -1.42 -46.37 2.41
C LEU A 392 -1.07 -45.80 1.04
N LEU A 393 -1.36 -46.53 -0.04
CA LEU A 393 -1.12 -46.03 -1.40
C LEU A 393 -2.05 -44.85 -1.74
N GLY A 394 -3.32 -44.91 -1.34
CA GLY A 394 -4.25 -43.79 -1.51
C GLY A 394 -3.77 -42.57 -0.74
N PHE A 395 -3.28 -42.78 0.49
CA PHE A 395 -2.67 -41.73 1.29
C PHE A 395 -1.42 -41.16 0.61
N MET A 396 -0.44 -41.94 0.18
CA MET A 396 0.73 -41.37 -0.52
C MET A 396 0.34 -40.62 -1.80
N SER A 397 -0.67 -41.12 -2.52
CA SER A 397 -1.20 -40.46 -3.72
C SER A 397 -1.81 -39.08 -3.41
N HIS A 398 -2.42 -38.86 -2.25
CA HIS A 398 -3.07 -37.57 -1.93
C HIS A 398 -2.04 -36.45 -1.80
N ASP A 399 -0.93 -36.69 -1.09
CA ASP A 399 0.14 -35.71 -0.94
C ASP A 399 0.80 -35.41 -2.29
N ARG A 400 1.09 -36.45 -3.10
CA ARG A 400 1.71 -36.30 -4.42
C ARG A 400 0.83 -35.57 -5.44
N VAL A 401 -0.47 -35.90 -5.52
CA VAL A 401 -1.41 -35.20 -6.42
C VAL A 401 -1.58 -33.75 -5.98
N THR A 402 -1.66 -33.48 -4.68
CA THR A 402 -1.80 -32.12 -4.16
C THR A 402 -0.54 -31.28 -4.41
N LEU A 403 0.65 -31.87 -4.24
CA LEU A 403 1.93 -31.27 -4.64
C LEU A 403 1.94 -30.96 -6.14
N ALA A 404 1.53 -31.91 -6.99
CA ALA A 404 1.48 -31.75 -8.44
C ALA A 404 0.56 -30.59 -8.86
N GLY A 405 -0.64 -30.49 -8.27
CA GLY A 405 -1.53 -29.34 -8.48
C GLY A 405 -0.90 -28.02 -8.06
N THR A 406 -0.18 -28.01 -6.94
CA THR A 406 0.54 -26.82 -6.45
C THR A 406 1.69 -26.42 -7.38
N MET A 407 2.41 -27.39 -7.97
CA MET A 407 3.45 -27.15 -8.97
C MET A 407 2.89 -26.52 -10.25
N ILE A 408 1.74 -27.00 -10.73
CA ILE A 408 1.05 -26.41 -11.88
C ILE A 408 0.63 -24.97 -11.56
N SER A 409 0.02 -24.77 -10.38
CA SER A 409 -0.38 -23.46 -9.88
C SER A 409 0.77 -22.45 -9.87
N ILE A 410 1.91 -22.78 -9.24
CA ILE A 410 3.05 -21.86 -9.17
C ILE A 410 3.71 -21.64 -10.53
N GLY A 411 3.72 -22.66 -11.40
CA GLY A 411 4.21 -22.52 -12.77
C GLY A 411 3.41 -21.52 -13.59
N ILE A 412 2.07 -21.55 -13.47
CA ILE A 412 1.18 -20.56 -14.09
C ILE A 412 1.44 -19.17 -13.51
N LEU A 413 1.54 -19.03 -12.19
CA LEU A 413 1.84 -17.74 -11.55
C LEU A 413 3.16 -17.16 -12.07
N TYR A 414 4.23 -17.96 -12.11
CA TYR A 414 5.54 -17.51 -12.58
C TYR A 414 5.53 -17.10 -14.05
N TYR A 415 4.87 -17.86 -14.91
CA TYR A 415 4.71 -17.50 -16.31
C TYR A 415 3.98 -16.16 -16.47
N GLN A 416 2.86 -15.99 -15.76
CA GLN A 416 2.03 -14.79 -15.85
C GLN A 416 2.75 -13.55 -15.30
N LEU A 417 3.39 -13.67 -14.13
CA LEU A 417 4.19 -12.63 -13.52
C LEU A 417 5.36 -12.24 -14.43
N ALA A 418 6.04 -13.20 -15.05
CA ALA A 418 7.12 -12.93 -16.00
C ALA A 418 6.61 -12.15 -17.22
N ARG A 419 5.58 -12.67 -17.89
CA ARG A 419 5.03 -12.14 -19.13
C ARG A 419 4.45 -10.73 -18.99
N HIS A 420 3.76 -10.47 -17.89
CA HIS A 420 2.98 -9.23 -17.71
C HIS A 420 3.63 -8.22 -16.77
N GLY A 421 4.36 -8.66 -15.75
CA GLY A 421 4.98 -7.77 -14.76
C GLY A 421 6.49 -7.60 -14.96
N LEU A 422 7.26 -8.71 -14.99
CA LEU A 422 8.71 -8.66 -15.10
C LEU A 422 9.15 -8.06 -16.44
N ARG A 423 8.45 -8.42 -17.53
CA ARG A 423 8.60 -7.80 -18.85
C ARG A 423 8.47 -6.27 -18.78
N LYS A 424 7.47 -5.76 -18.04
CA LYS A 424 7.23 -4.32 -17.84
C LYS A 424 8.18 -3.67 -16.83
N GLY A 425 8.97 -4.44 -16.09
CA GLY A 425 9.90 -3.92 -15.08
C GLY A 425 9.23 -3.53 -13.77
N LEU A 426 8.08 -4.12 -13.45
CA LEU A 426 7.34 -3.84 -12.22
C LEU A 426 8.07 -4.42 -11.00
N HIS A 427 8.47 -3.55 -10.06
CA HIS A 427 9.19 -3.93 -8.85
C HIS A 427 8.47 -5.02 -8.04
N TRP A 428 7.17 -4.83 -7.76
CA TRP A 428 6.40 -5.75 -6.94
C TRP A 428 6.36 -7.17 -7.52
N THR A 429 6.34 -7.31 -8.84
CA THR A 429 6.34 -8.60 -9.52
C THR A 429 7.68 -9.30 -9.33
N LYS A 430 8.79 -8.57 -9.46
CA LYS A 430 10.13 -9.11 -9.19
C LYS A 430 10.23 -9.59 -7.74
N THR A 431 9.72 -8.82 -6.79
CA THR A 431 9.70 -9.21 -5.37
C THR A 431 8.84 -10.45 -5.13
N ALA A 432 7.68 -10.57 -5.78
CA ALA A 432 6.84 -11.77 -5.73
C ALA A 432 7.59 -13.01 -6.20
N LEU A 433 8.19 -12.95 -7.39
CA LEU A 433 8.97 -14.04 -7.98
C LEU A 433 10.19 -14.41 -7.12
N MET A 434 10.93 -13.43 -6.64
CA MET A 434 12.14 -13.64 -5.84
C MET A 434 11.80 -14.28 -4.48
N THR A 435 10.79 -13.76 -3.79
CA THR A 435 10.37 -14.23 -2.47
C THR A 435 9.81 -15.65 -2.56
N SER A 436 8.89 -15.86 -3.50
CA SER A 436 8.30 -17.17 -3.78
C SER A 436 9.35 -18.20 -4.20
N GLY A 437 10.25 -17.82 -5.13
CA GLY A 437 11.27 -18.70 -5.66
C GLY A 437 12.30 -19.10 -4.62
N LEU A 438 12.77 -18.15 -3.80
CA LEU A 438 13.71 -18.43 -2.72
C LEU A 438 13.14 -19.47 -1.74
N VAL A 439 11.88 -19.33 -1.33
CA VAL A 439 11.21 -20.30 -0.47
C VAL A 439 11.03 -21.64 -1.17
N GLY A 440 10.59 -21.64 -2.43
CA GLY A 440 10.40 -22.85 -3.22
C GLY A 440 11.69 -23.68 -3.35
N PHE A 441 12.79 -23.06 -3.79
CA PHE A 441 14.08 -23.76 -3.90
C PHE A 441 14.67 -24.14 -2.54
N SER A 442 14.48 -23.33 -1.49
CA SER A 442 14.97 -23.66 -0.15
C SER A 442 14.21 -24.83 0.48
N SER A 443 12.94 -25.04 0.09
CA SER A 443 12.14 -26.15 0.62
C SER A 443 12.71 -27.54 0.29
N PHE A 444 13.52 -27.65 -0.77
CA PHE A 444 14.29 -28.85 -1.11
C PHE A 444 15.15 -29.37 0.06
N PHE A 445 15.66 -28.47 0.90
CA PHE A 445 16.53 -28.84 2.02
C PHE A 445 15.78 -29.32 3.27
N LEU A 446 14.45 -29.18 3.35
CA LEU A 446 13.68 -29.51 4.54
C LEU A 446 13.72 -31.01 4.87
N TYR A 447 13.81 -31.87 3.85
CA TYR A 447 13.72 -33.32 4.01
C TYR A 447 15.07 -34.03 3.83
N LEU A 448 16.15 -33.33 3.44
CA LEU A 448 17.45 -33.94 3.17
C LEU A 448 18.04 -34.65 4.41
N GLY A 449 17.61 -34.27 5.62
CA GLY A 449 17.98 -34.90 6.89
C GLY A 449 17.24 -36.19 7.26
N TYR A 450 16.20 -36.59 6.51
CA TYR A 450 15.33 -37.75 6.85
C TYR A 450 15.77 -39.06 6.19
N GLY A 451 16.88 -39.06 5.44
CA GLY A 451 17.44 -40.30 4.87
C GLY A 451 16.76 -40.81 3.60
N TYR A 452 15.88 -40.01 2.98
CA TYR A 452 15.34 -40.24 1.64
C TYR A 452 15.80 -39.14 0.67
N PHE A 453 16.18 -39.53 -0.53
CA PHE A 453 16.62 -38.63 -1.59
C PHE A 453 15.80 -38.90 -2.85
N ASP A 454 15.03 -37.89 -3.30
CA ASP A 454 14.27 -37.94 -4.55
C ASP A 454 15.14 -37.46 -5.73
N PRO A 455 15.60 -38.36 -6.62
CA PRO A 455 16.45 -37.98 -7.74
C PRO A 455 15.72 -37.13 -8.79
N LEU A 456 14.41 -37.31 -8.96
CA LEU A 456 13.61 -36.55 -9.92
C LEU A 456 13.45 -35.11 -9.46
N HIS A 457 13.17 -34.91 -8.16
CA HIS A 457 13.13 -33.58 -7.56
C HIS A 457 14.50 -32.90 -7.64
N ALA A 458 15.58 -33.59 -7.28
CA ALA A 458 16.94 -33.03 -7.37
C ALA A 458 17.31 -32.63 -8.80
N LEU A 459 16.97 -33.45 -9.80
CA LEU A 459 17.17 -33.12 -11.21
C LEU A 459 16.35 -31.90 -11.63
N ALA A 460 15.07 -31.85 -11.27
CA ALA A 460 14.21 -30.70 -11.56
C ALA A 460 14.78 -29.41 -10.94
N ALA A 461 15.20 -29.46 -9.67
CA ALA A 461 15.82 -28.32 -9.00
C ALA A 461 17.11 -27.86 -9.70
N ALA A 462 17.98 -28.80 -10.08
CA ALA A 462 19.24 -28.51 -10.79
C ALA A 462 19.02 -27.85 -12.16
N VAL A 463 17.94 -28.21 -12.87
CA VAL A 463 17.58 -27.60 -14.17
C VAL A 463 16.92 -26.23 -14.00
N LEU A 464 16.03 -26.07 -13.02
CA LEU A 464 15.23 -24.87 -12.86
C LEU A 464 15.95 -23.74 -12.10
N LEU A 465 16.85 -24.07 -11.17
CA LEU A 465 17.57 -23.07 -10.36
C LEU A 465 18.41 -22.10 -11.23
N PRO A 466 19.18 -22.55 -12.25
CA PRO A 466 19.86 -21.64 -13.17
C PRO A 466 18.88 -20.67 -13.84
N MET A 467 17.72 -21.14 -14.32
CA MET A 467 16.71 -20.28 -14.95
C MET A 467 16.20 -19.21 -13.99
N PHE A 468 16.00 -19.55 -12.72
CA PHE A 468 15.63 -18.60 -11.68
C PHE A 468 16.70 -17.52 -11.49
N ILE A 469 17.96 -17.93 -11.30
CA ILE A 469 19.09 -17.01 -11.11
C ILE A 469 19.26 -16.09 -12.32
N LEU A 470 19.16 -16.63 -13.53
CA LEU A 470 19.24 -15.86 -14.78
C LEU A 470 18.14 -14.80 -14.86
N SER A 471 16.93 -15.13 -14.41
CA SER A 471 15.78 -14.22 -14.41
C SER A 471 15.90 -13.07 -13.41
N MET A 472 16.65 -13.27 -12.32
CA MET A 472 16.81 -12.27 -11.26
C MET A 472 17.99 -11.31 -11.49
N ARG A 473 18.73 -11.45 -12.61
CA ARG A 473 19.85 -10.57 -12.96
C ARG A 473 19.39 -9.11 -13.05
N ALA A 474 20.22 -8.21 -12.53
CA ALA A 474 19.85 -6.83 -12.22
C ALA A 474 19.20 -6.05 -13.39
N ARG A 475 18.02 -5.49 -13.11
CA ARG A 475 17.31 -4.50 -13.92
C ARG A 475 16.91 -3.35 -13.01
N THR A 476 16.94 -2.14 -13.55
CA THR A 476 16.33 -0.95 -12.93
C THR A 476 14.82 -1.11 -12.96
N ASP A 477 14.18 -1.01 -11.81
CA ASP A 477 12.71 -1.01 -11.71
C ASP A 477 12.15 0.18 -12.51
N ARG A 478 10.99 -0.02 -13.14
CA ARG A 478 10.30 1.00 -13.93
C ARG A 478 8.94 1.33 -13.30
N PRO A 479 8.47 2.58 -13.43
CA PRO A 479 7.10 2.91 -13.06
C PRO A 479 6.11 2.19 -13.98
N SER A 480 4.86 2.06 -13.51
CA SER A 480 3.78 1.53 -14.35
C SER A 480 3.45 2.53 -15.46
N TYR A 481 3.34 2.02 -16.70
CA TYR A 481 2.81 2.74 -17.86
C TYR A 481 1.31 2.50 -18.05
N ASP A 482 0.71 1.62 -17.24
CA ASP A 482 -0.74 1.42 -17.27
C ASP A 482 -1.42 2.50 -16.41
N PRO A 483 -2.56 3.07 -16.87
CA PRO A 483 -3.30 4.09 -16.14
C PRO A 483 -3.77 3.58 -14.76
N PRO A 484 -3.51 4.32 -13.67
CA PRO A 484 -3.96 3.96 -12.33
C PRO A 484 -5.45 4.29 -12.14
N ASN A 485 -6.01 3.80 -11.04
CA ASN A 485 -7.34 4.21 -10.60
C ASN A 485 -7.28 5.62 -10.00
N VAL A 486 -8.16 6.51 -10.46
CA VAL A 486 -8.19 7.90 -9.98
C VAL A 486 -9.41 8.23 -9.13
N ALA A 487 -10.39 7.31 -8.98
CA ALA A 487 -11.65 7.58 -8.29
C ALA A 487 -11.96 6.57 -7.16
N ASN A 488 -12.65 7.03 -6.11
CA ASN A 488 -13.07 6.22 -4.95
C ASN A 488 -14.50 5.64 -5.10
N ASP A 489 -14.86 5.22 -6.30
CA ASP A 489 -16.23 4.80 -6.62
C ASP A 489 -16.65 3.45 -5.97
N ARG A 490 -17.93 3.09 -6.14
CA ARG A 490 -18.49 1.85 -5.61
C ARG A 490 -17.76 0.59 -6.08
N ILE A 491 -17.24 0.59 -7.31
CA ILE A 491 -16.51 -0.56 -7.87
C ILE A 491 -15.16 -0.71 -7.14
N TRP A 492 -14.43 0.39 -6.93
CA TRP A 492 -13.19 0.38 -6.15
C TRP A 492 -13.42 -0.02 -4.69
N ARG A 493 -14.47 0.52 -4.04
CA ARG A 493 -14.83 0.17 -2.64
C ARG A 493 -15.17 -1.32 -2.51
N ARG A 494 -15.90 -1.89 -3.47
CA ARG A 494 -16.18 -3.34 -3.51
C ARG A 494 -14.91 -4.17 -3.72
N ALA A 495 -13.99 -3.70 -4.56
CA ALA A 495 -12.73 -4.38 -4.81
C ALA A 495 -11.86 -4.48 -3.54
N GLN A 496 -11.96 -3.53 -2.60
CA GLN A 496 -11.24 -3.60 -1.32
C GLN A 496 -11.61 -4.84 -0.51
N TRP A 497 -12.87 -5.29 -0.56
CA TRP A 497 -13.29 -6.56 0.04
C TRP A 497 -12.69 -7.76 -0.69
N GLY A 498 -12.70 -7.75 -2.02
CA GLY A 498 -12.06 -8.81 -2.81
C GLY A 498 -10.55 -8.92 -2.54
N GLN A 499 -9.88 -7.78 -2.39
CA GLN A 499 -8.47 -7.72 -2.02
C GLN A 499 -8.22 -8.24 -0.60
N LEU A 500 -9.06 -7.87 0.39
CA LEU A 500 -9.01 -8.43 1.74
C LEU A 500 -9.11 -9.96 1.73
N LEU A 501 -10.04 -10.53 0.95
CA LEU A 501 -10.21 -11.98 0.85
C LEU A 501 -8.95 -12.66 0.30
N PHE A 502 -8.31 -12.08 -0.72
CA PHE A 502 -7.06 -12.61 -1.28
C PHE A 502 -5.84 -12.43 -0.36
N VAL A 503 -5.77 -11.33 0.39
CA VAL A 503 -4.74 -11.15 1.42
C VAL A 503 -4.91 -12.20 2.52
N THR A 504 -6.14 -12.40 2.98
CA THR A 504 -6.48 -13.43 3.98
C THR A 504 -6.15 -14.83 3.46
N LEU A 505 -6.48 -15.12 2.19
CA LEU A 505 -6.13 -16.36 1.52
C LEU A 505 -4.62 -16.58 1.48
N GLY A 506 -3.85 -15.57 1.06
CA GLY A 506 -2.39 -15.65 1.01
C GLY A 506 -1.77 -15.96 2.37
N PHE A 507 -2.23 -15.30 3.45
CA PHE A 507 -1.79 -15.61 4.80
C PHE A 507 -2.23 -17.01 5.26
N ALA A 508 -3.47 -17.41 5.01
CA ALA A 508 -3.99 -18.72 5.39
C ALA A 508 -3.22 -19.86 4.70
N LEU A 509 -2.97 -19.75 3.39
CA LEU A 509 -2.17 -20.73 2.65
C LEU A 509 -0.71 -20.74 3.12
N ALA A 510 -0.15 -19.59 3.50
CA ALA A 510 1.22 -19.52 4.01
C ALA A 510 1.35 -20.24 5.36
N VAL A 511 0.42 -19.99 6.28
CA VAL A 511 0.34 -20.70 7.56
C VAL A 511 0.14 -22.20 7.31
N GLY A 512 -0.78 -22.57 6.42
CA GLY A 512 -1.01 -23.97 6.04
C GLY A 512 0.26 -24.65 5.51
N GLY A 513 0.96 -24.01 4.57
CA GLY A 513 2.22 -24.55 4.01
C GLY A 513 3.31 -24.73 5.06
N VAL A 514 3.50 -23.75 5.96
CA VAL A 514 4.46 -23.86 7.07
C VAL A 514 4.08 -24.97 8.04
N VAL A 515 2.80 -25.09 8.40
CA VAL A 515 2.31 -26.15 9.31
C VAL A 515 2.51 -27.53 8.68
N ILE A 516 2.10 -27.72 7.42
CA ILE A 516 2.25 -28.99 6.70
C ILE A 516 3.73 -29.37 6.58
N ALA A 517 4.59 -28.41 6.21
CA ALA A 517 6.03 -28.64 6.15
C ALA A 517 6.61 -29.02 7.52
N GLY A 518 6.23 -28.29 8.57
CA GLY A 518 6.65 -28.54 9.95
C GLY A 518 6.21 -29.91 10.47
N VAL A 519 4.97 -30.31 10.20
CA VAL A 519 4.46 -31.66 10.49
C VAL A 519 5.29 -32.71 9.74
N GLY A 520 5.53 -32.48 8.44
CA GLY A 520 6.32 -33.38 7.59
C GLY A 520 7.74 -33.64 8.11
N ILE A 521 8.35 -32.68 8.80
CA ILE A 521 9.68 -32.83 9.41
C ILE A 521 9.64 -33.07 10.94
N THR A 522 8.50 -33.41 11.54
CA THR A 522 8.46 -33.68 12.99
C THR A 522 7.80 -35.01 13.27
N PHE A 523 6.49 -35.01 13.45
CA PHE A 523 5.72 -36.22 13.80
C PHE A 523 5.09 -36.89 12.57
N VAL A 524 5.22 -36.30 11.38
CA VAL A 524 4.81 -36.79 10.05
C VAL A 524 3.31 -36.97 9.87
N PHE A 525 2.58 -37.55 10.83
CA PHE A 525 1.15 -37.84 10.78
C PHE A 525 0.35 -36.99 11.78
N VAL A 526 -0.77 -36.43 11.33
CA VAL A 526 -1.77 -35.85 12.25
C VAL A 526 -2.80 -36.92 12.67
N PRO A 527 -3.57 -36.70 13.75
CA PRO A 527 -4.54 -37.70 14.23
C PRO A 527 -5.55 -38.18 13.19
N THR A 528 -5.99 -37.29 12.29
CA THR A 528 -6.91 -37.64 11.19
C THR A 528 -6.26 -38.58 10.17
N ASP A 529 -4.94 -38.49 9.96
CA ASP A 529 -4.22 -39.38 9.05
C ASP A 529 -4.19 -40.81 9.60
N LEU A 530 -3.86 -40.94 10.88
CA LEU A 530 -3.81 -42.23 11.58
C LEU A 530 -5.19 -42.87 11.65
N ALA A 531 -6.24 -42.05 11.83
CA ALA A 531 -7.63 -42.50 11.77
C ALA A 531 -8.01 -43.02 10.37
N TYR A 532 -7.64 -42.31 9.29
CA TYR A 532 -7.87 -42.76 7.91
C TYR A 532 -7.11 -44.05 7.59
N LEU A 533 -5.85 -44.14 8.02
CA LEU A 533 -5.00 -45.33 7.81
C LEU A 533 -5.41 -46.51 8.69
N CYS A 534 -6.26 -46.31 9.70
CA CYS A 534 -6.58 -47.28 10.74
C CYS A 534 -5.33 -47.90 11.38
N ALA A 535 -4.28 -47.10 11.61
CA ALA A 535 -2.99 -47.56 12.11
C ALA A 535 -2.31 -46.50 12.99
N SER A 536 -1.51 -46.91 13.96
CA SER A 536 -0.62 -46.01 14.70
C SER A 536 0.67 -45.74 13.91
N ALA A 537 1.40 -44.67 14.26
CA ALA A 537 2.71 -44.40 13.65
C ALA A 537 3.71 -45.54 13.89
N GLU A 538 3.65 -46.19 15.07
CA GLU A 538 4.47 -47.37 15.40
C GLU A 538 4.14 -48.55 14.48
N MET A 539 2.85 -48.84 14.26
CA MET A 539 2.42 -49.89 13.32
C MET A 539 2.90 -49.64 11.89
N LEU A 540 2.95 -48.37 11.46
CA LEU A 540 3.46 -47.98 10.15
C LEU A 540 5.00 -48.11 10.07
N ALA A 541 5.71 -47.81 11.16
CA ALA A 541 7.15 -48.03 11.25
C ALA A 541 7.51 -49.52 11.21
N ASP A 542 6.70 -50.37 11.85
CA ASP A 542 6.86 -51.83 11.85
C ASP A 542 6.64 -52.46 10.46
N ILE A 543 5.84 -51.82 9.59
CA ILE A 543 5.68 -52.25 8.19
C ILE A 543 7.02 -52.09 7.45
N ASN A 544 7.67 -50.93 7.60
CA ASN A 544 8.97 -50.65 6.99
C ASN A 544 9.60 -49.40 7.63
N GLU A 545 10.83 -49.52 8.14
CA GLU A 545 11.58 -48.42 8.79
C GLU A 545 11.79 -47.20 7.87
N ARG A 546 11.72 -47.40 6.54
CA ARG A 546 11.93 -46.38 5.51
C ARG A 546 10.64 -45.74 4.99
N LEU A 547 9.47 -46.24 5.39
CA LEU A 547 8.18 -45.71 4.92
C LEU A 547 7.93 -44.28 5.43
N ILE A 548 8.21 -44.04 6.72
CA ILE A 548 8.00 -42.73 7.34
C ILE A 548 8.88 -41.65 6.70
N PRO A 549 10.20 -41.86 6.47
CA PRO A 549 11.04 -40.95 5.68
C PRO A 549 10.48 -40.57 4.30
N LEU A 550 9.92 -41.53 3.57
CA LEU A 550 9.32 -41.29 2.26
C LEU A 550 8.08 -40.39 2.34
N ILE A 551 7.19 -40.66 3.30
CA ILE A 551 5.98 -39.84 3.53
C ILE A 551 6.37 -38.44 4.02
N ALA A 552 7.36 -38.35 4.91
CA ALA A 552 7.91 -37.09 5.40
C ALA A 552 8.41 -36.20 4.25
N HIS A 553 9.12 -36.78 3.28
CA HIS A 553 9.55 -36.08 2.07
C HIS A 553 8.38 -35.49 1.28
N ASP A 554 7.37 -36.31 0.95
CA ASP A 554 6.23 -35.88 0.14
C ASP A 554 5.46 -34.73 0.81
N ARG A 555 5.25 -34.85 2.12
CA ARG A 555 4.55 -33.86 2.94
C ARG A 555 5.36 -32.58 3.11
N ALA A 556 6.64 -32.68 3.42
CA ALA A 556 7.53 -31.51 3.57
C ALA A 556 7.66 -30.74 2.23
N GLY A 557 7.81 -31.47 1.13
CA GLY A 557 7.82 -30.93 -0.22
C GLY A 557 6.51 -30.23 -0.59
N PHE A 558 5.37 -30.84 -0.31
CA PHE A 558 4.05 -30.22 -0.50
C PHE A 558 3.90 -28.94 0.32
N GLY A 559 4.19 -28.98 1.63
CA GLY A 559 4.08 -27.80 2.49
C GLY A 559 4.98 -26.64 2.04
N GLY A 560 6.21 -26.94 1.62
CA GLY A 560 7.13 -25.96 1.05
C GLY A 560 6.65 -25.34 -0.26
N ALA A 561 6.15 -26.16 -1.19
CA ALA A 561 5.57 -25.70 -2.44
C ALA A 561 4.32 -24.83 -2.21
N LEU A 562 3.46 -25.23 -1.27
CA LEU A 562 2.27 -24.47 -0.89
C LEU A 562 2.64 -23.12 -0.29
N PHE A 563 3.66 -23.07 0.58
CA PHE A 563 4.15 -21.82 1.16
C PHE A 563 4.73 -20.88 0.09
N SER A 564 5.51 -21.42 -0.86
CA SER A 564 6.00 -20.67 -2.03
C SER A 564 4.83 -20.06 -2.82
N ASN A 565 3.83 -20.87 -3.18
CA ASN A 565 2.62 -20.43 -3.89
C ASN A 565 1.85 -19.35 -3.10
N ALA A 566 1.71 -19.52 -1.79
CA ALA A 566 1.05 -18.58 -0.91
C ALA A 566 1.73 -17.20 -0.92
N LEU A 567 3.06 -17.15 -0.91
CA LEU A 567 3.82 -15.89 -0.96
C LEU A 567 3.65 -15.17 -2.30
N ALA A 568 3.62 -15.89 -3.42
CA ALA A 568 3.33 -15.30 -4.72
C ALA A 568 1.92 -14.68 -4.75
N VAL A 569 0.90 -15.42 -4.31
CA VAL A 569 -0.49 -14.94 -4.22
C VAL A 569 -0.62 -13.76 -3.26
N LEU A 570 0.02 -13.83 -2.09
CA LEU A 570 -0.02 -12.79 -1.07
C LEU A 570 0.58 -11.48 -1.59
N ILE A 571 1.73 -11.53 -2.26
CA ILE A 571 2.37 -10.31 -2.80
C ILE A 571 1.54 -9.73 -3.97
N ILE A 572 0.95 -10.57 -4.82
CA ILE A 572 -0.02 -10.10 -5.83
C ILE A 572 -1.20 -9.39 -5.15
N ALA A 573 -1.76 -9.98 -4.09
CA ALA A 573 -2.90 -9.42 -3.36
C ALA A 573 -2.54 -8.10 -2.65
N LEU A 574 -1.34 -8.00 -2.09
CA LEU A 574 -0.89 -6.79 -1.38
C LEU A 574 -0.59 -5.65 -2.35
N TRP A 575 0.09 -5.90 -3.47
CA TRP A 575 0.70 -4.85 -4.29
C TRP A 575 0.28 -4.84 -5.77
N GLY A 576 -0.29 -5.93 -6.29
CA GLY A 576 -0.59 -6.10 -7.71
C GLY A 576 -2.03 -5.78 -8.14
N ILE A 577 -2.93 -5.50 -7.20
CA ILE A 577 -4.34 -5.19 -7.51
C ILE A 577 -4.46 -3.74 -7.98
N GLY A 578 -4.78 -3.55 -9.27
CA GLY A 578 -5.01 -2.23 -9.88
C GLY A 578 -6.11 -2.27 -10.93
N GLN A 579 -6.84 -1.16 -11.09
CA GLN A 579 -7.97 -1.10 -12.02
C GLN A 579 -7.55 -1.47 -13.45
N GLY A 580 -8.36 -2.28 -14.13
CA GLY A 580 -8.11 -2.68 -15.52
C GLY A 580 -6.90 -3.59 -15.72
N GLN A 581 -6.25 -4.05 -14.65
CA GLN A 581 -5.18 -5.06 -14.71
C GLN A 581 -5.77 -6.46 -14.92
N ARG A 582 -6.40 -6.67 -16.08
CA ARG A 582 -7.13 -7.91 -16.44
C ARG A 582 -6.29 -9.16 -16.28
N TRP A 583 -5.00 -9.05 -16.59
CA TRP A 583 -4.07 -10.17 -16.49
C TRP A 583 -3.89 -10.64 -15.04
N VAL A 584 -4.02 -9.77 -14.04
CA VAL A 584 -3.94 -10.14 -12.62
C VAL A 584 -5.11 -11.04 -12.25
N TRP A 585 -6.33 -10.70 -12.69
CA TRP A 585 -7.50 -11.53 -12.44
C TRP A 585 -7.34 -12.94 -13.04
N TRP A 586 -6.90 -13.03 -14.30
CA TRP A 586 -6.61 -14.31 -14.94
C TRP A 586 -5.47 -15.07 -14.26
N THR A 587 -4.47 -14.35 -13.76
CA THR A 587 -3.35 -14.95 -13.01
C THR A 587 -3.85 -15.59 -11.71
N LEU A 588 -4.71 -14.90 -10.97
CA LEU A 588 -5.32 -15.44 -9.76
C LEU A 588 -6.24 -16.63 -10.09
N LEU A 589 -7.09 -16.52 -11.11
CA LEU A 589 -8.00 -17.61 -11.52
C LEU A 589 -7.24 -18.87 -11.97
N LEU A 590 -6.29 -18.71 -12.89
CA LEU A 590 -5.57 -19.85 -13.46
C LEU A 590 -4.50 -20.38 -12.50
N GLY A 591 -3.92 -19.50 -11.66
CA GLY A 591 -2.94 -19.87 -10.66
C GLY A 591 -3.53 -20.55 -9.43
N GLY A 592 -4.78 -20.24 -9.03
CA GLY A 592 -5.42 -20.90 -7.89
C GLY A 592 -6.12 -22.22 -8.24
N PHE A 593 -6.73 -22.30 -9.42
CA PHE A 593 -7.62 -23.41 -9.78
C PHE A 593 -6.97 -24.81 -9.74
N PRO A 594 -5.77 -25.05 -10.30
CA PRO A 594 -5.16 -26.38 -10.30
C PRO A 594 -4.90 -26.95 -8.91
N GLY A 595 -4.40 -26.13 -7.97
CA GLY A 595 -4.16 -26.54 -6.59
C GLY A 595 -5.45 -26.98 -5.88
N PHE A 596 -6.54 -26.22 -5.99
CA PHE A 596 -7.83 -26.60 -5.40
C PHE A 596 -8.44 -27.82 -6.07
N LEU A 597 -8.36 -27.91 -7.40
CA LEU A 597 -8.86 -29.05 -8.15
C LEU A 597 -8.13 -30.33 -7.72
N ALA A 598 -6.80 -30.32 -7.69
CA ALA A 598 -5.99 -31.46 -7.30
C ALA A 598 -6.26 -31.86 -5.85
N GLY A 599 -6.16 -30.90 -4.93
CA GLY A 599 -6.34 -31.14 -3.50
C GLY A 599 -7.72 -31.68 -3.17
N LEU A 600 -8.81 -31.06 -3.66
CA LEU A 600 -10.15 -31.55 -3.34
C LEU A 600 -10.47 -32.87 -4.05
N SER A 601 -10.17 -32.99 -5.35
CA SER A 601 -10.54 -34.18 -6.12
C SER A 601 -9.91 -35.47 -5.60
N VAL A 602 -8.62 -35.43 -5.22
CA VAL A 602 -7.93 -36.63 -4.74
C VAL A 602 -8.50 -37.11 -3.41
N HIS A 603 -8.85 -36.20 -2.50
CA HIS A 603 -9.43 -36.57 -1.20
C HIS A 603 -10.79 -37.26 -1.37
N PHE A 604 -11.65 -36.78 -2.28
CA PHE A 604 -12.90 -37.45 -2.60
C PHE A 604 -12.67 -38.80 -3.28
N GLN A 605 -11.67 -38.91 -4.17
CA GLN A 605 -11.37 -40.14 -4.89
C GLN A 605 -10.88 -41.27 -3.97
N ILE A 606 -10.06 -40.94 -2.95
CA ILE A 606 -9.51 -41.93 -2.01
C ILE A 606 -10.38 -42.13 -0.75
N GLY A 607 -11.47 -41.37 -0.62
CA GLY A 607 -12.35 -41.40 0.55
C GLY A 607 -11.79 -40.76 1.82
N TYR A 608 -10.73 -39.94 1.72
CA TYR A 608 -10.18 -39.20 2.86
C TYR A 608 -10.93 -37.88 3.04
N THR A 609 -12.20 -37.96 3.43
CA THR A 609 -13.16 -36.84 3.43
C THR A 609 -13.52 -36.33 4.83
N ASP A 610 -12.62 -36.50 5.81
CA ASP A 610 -12.82 -35.96 7.16
C ASP A 610 -13.07 -34.45 7.11
N PHE A 611 -14.10 -34.00 7.83
CA PHE A 611 -14.54 -32.61 7.77
C PHE A 611 -13.51 -31.66 8.37
N VAL A 612 -12.88 -32.03 9.50
CA VAL A 612 -11.89 -31.18 10.17
C VAL A 612 -10.62 -31.08 9.32
N HIS A 613 -10.21 -32.19 8.70
CA HIS A 613 -9.09 -32.25 7.76
C HIS A 613 -9.30 -31.36 6.53
N LEU A 614 -10.50 -31.39 5.93
CA LEU A 614 -10.80 -30.60 4.71
C LEU A 614 -11.25 -29.15 5.00
N LEU A 615 -11.59 -28.81 6.24
CA LEU A 615 -12.08 -27.48 6.61
C LEU A 615 -11.16 -26.33 6.16
N PRO A 616 -9.81 -26.40 6.34
CA PRO A 616 -8.91 -25.36 5.85
C PRO A 616 -8.98 -25.17 4.34
N ALA A 617 -9.11 -26.24 3.57
CA ALA A 617 -9.21 -26.19 2.11
C ALA A 617 -10.54 -25.58 1.65
N TYR A 618 -11.66 -25.91 2.30
CA TYR A 618 -12.97 -25.29 2.03
C TYR A 618 -12.96 -23.80 2.34
N PHE A 619 -12.41 -23.41 3.50
CA PHE A 619 -12.27 -22.02 3.86
C PHE A 619 -11.43 -21.24 2.83
N ALA A 620 -10.27 -21.78 2.44
CA ALA A 620 -9.43 -21.20 1.41
C ALA A 620 -10.15 -21.09 0.05
N PHE A 621 -10.93 -22.10 -0.34
CA PHE A 621 -11.70 -22.06 -1.59
C PHE A 621 -12.78 -20.97 -1.58
N LEU A 622 -13.49 -20.79 -0.47
CA LEU A 622 -14.49 -19.74 -0.31
C LEU A 622 -13.87 -18.34 -0.41
N LEU A 623 -12.72 -18.12 0.25
CA LEU A 623 -11.97 -16.87 0.14
C LEU A 623 -11.53 -16.61 -1.31
N TYR A 624 -11.03 -17.64 -1.98
CA TYR A 624 -10.58 -17.59 -3.36
C TYR A 624 -11.72 -17.23 -4.34
N ALA A 625 -12.83 -17.95 -4.28
CA ALA A 625 -14.00 -17.70 -5.15
C ALA A 625 -14.62 -16.32 -4.87
N GLY A 626 -14.83 -15.98 -3.59
CA GLY A 626 -15.36 -14.68 -3.19
C GLY A 626 -14.44 -13.53 -3.63
N GLY A 627 -13.12 -13.70 -3.45
CA GLY A 627 -12.11 -12.74 -3.89
C GLY A 627 -12.17 -12.47 -5.39
N LEU A 628 -12.25 -13.53 -6.21
CA LEU A 628 -12.34 -13.40 -7.66
C LEU A 628 -13.61 -12.67 -8.10
N ILE A 629 -14.75 -13.00 -7.49
CA ILE A 629 -16.05 -12.38 -7.79
C ILE A 629 -16.03 -10.89 -7.47
N LEU A 630 -15.51 -10.51 -6.29
CA LEU A 630 -15.49 -9.11 -5.85
C LEU A 630 -14.45 -8.26 -6.62
N LEU A 631 -13.33 -8.86 -7.03
CA LEU A 631 -12.31 -8.17 -7.83
C LEU A 631 -12.66 -8.05 -9.31
N TYR A 632 -13.50 -8.94 -9.86
CA TYR A 632 -13.78 -9.02 -11.29
C TYR A 632 -14.21 -7.67 -11.90
N PRO A 633 -15.21 -6.94 -11.36
CA PRO A 633 -15.66 -5.69 -11.98
C PRO A 633 -14.55 -4.63 -12.04
N TYR A 634 -13.67 -4.59 -11.04
CA TYR A 634 -12.59 -3.62 -10.94
C TYR A 634 -11.40 -3.95 -11.85
N LEU A 635 -10.95 -5.21 -11.85
CA LEU A 635 -9.83 -5.65 -12.68
C LEU A 635 -10.19 -5.75 -14.17
N MET A 636 -11.47 -5.96 -14.51
CA MET A 636 -11.95 -6.04 -15.89
C MET A 636 -12.41 -4.71 -16.48
N ARG A 637 -12.57 -3.67 -15.65
CA ARG A 637 -12.97 -2.35 -16.12
C ARG A 637 -11.92 -1.77 -17.06
N ARG A 638 -12.37 -1.22 -18.20
CA ARG A 638 -11.48 -0.46 -19.08
C ARG A 638 -11.05 0.82 -18.35
N PRO A 639 -9.74 1.10 -18.23
CA PRO A 639 -9.29 2.34 -17.63
C PRO A 639 -9.78 3.54 -18.44
N GLU A 640 -10.20 4.61 -17.76
CA GLU A 640 -10.37 5.92 -18.40
C GLU A 640 -8.99 6.41 -18.84
N ARG A 641 -8.78 6.60 -20.15
CA ARG A 641 -7.48 7.02 -20.71
C ARG A 641 -7.27 8.53 -20.68
N SER A 642 -8.34 9.30 -20.51
CA SER A 642 -8.34 10.75 -20.44
C SER A 642 -9.00 11.19 -19.15
N ILE A 643 -8.35 12.11 -18.45
CA ILE A 643 -8.98 12.90 -17.39
C ILE A 643 -10.07 13.74 -18.10
N PRO A 644 -11.35 13.73 -17.65
CA PRO A 644 -12.37 14.62 -18.17
C PRO A 644 -11.94 16.09 -18.01
N SER A 645 -12.54 17.04 -18.72
CA SER A 645 -12.21 18.46 -18.50
C SER A 645 -12.49 18.89 -17.05
N ALA A 646 -11.73 19.85 -16.53
CA ALA A 646 -11.91 20.36 -15.16
C ALA A 646 -13.38 20.73 -14.84
N GLU A 647 -14.11 21.30 -15.80
CA GLU A 647 -15.56 21.58 -15.68
C GLU A 647 -16.42 20.32 -15.53
N ALA A 648 -16.15 19.27 -16.32
CA ALA A 648 -16.87 17.99 -16.24
C ALA A 648 -16.56 17.22 -14.93
N MET A 649 -15.44 17.53 -14.28
CA MET A 649 -15.01 16.90 -13.05
C MET A 649 -15.62 17.58 -11.82
N LEU A 650 -15.71 18.91 -11.82
CA LEU A 650 -16.34 19.68 -10.73
C LEU A 650 -17.86 19.52 -10.69
N THR A 651 -18.50 19.15 -11.80
CA THR A 651 -19.97 19.03 -11.93
C THR A 651 -20.50 17.61 -11.66
N ARG A 652 -19.64 16.59 -11.62
CA ARG A 652 -20.08 15.18 -11.49
C ARG A 652 -20.63 14.80 -10.11
N ASP A 653 -20.43 15.66 -9.11
CA ASP A 653 -20.71 15.37 -7.69
C ASP A 653 -22.08 15.86 -7.18
N ILE A 654 -22.97 16.37 -8.04
CA ILE A 654 -24.28 16.90 -7.61
C ILE A 654 -25.41 15.85 -7.72
N VAL A 655 -25.18 14.67 -8.31
CA VAL A 655 -26.20 13.61 -8.38
C VAL A 655 -25.81 12.43 -7.50
N PRO A 656 -26.57 12.13 -6.44
CA PRO A 656 -26.38 10.88 -5.71
C PRO A 656 -26.92 9.73 -6.57
N GLU A 657 -26.03 8.92 -7.14
CA GLU A 657 -26.36 7.56 -7.62
C GLU A 657 -25.92 6.50 -6.61
#